data_AF-A0A8J9ZZE0-F1
#
_entry.id   AF-A0A8J9ZZE0-F1
#
_cell.length_a   1.000
_cell.length_b   1.000
_cell.length_c   1.000
_cell.angle_alpha   90.00
_cell.angle_beta   90.00
_cell.angle_gamma   90.00
#
_symmetry.space_group_name_H-M   'P 1'
#
loop_
_entity.id
_entity.type
_entity.pdbx_description
1 polymer ?
#
loop_
_entity_poly.entity_id
_entity_poly.type
_entity_poly.pdbx_seq_one_letter_code
_entity_poly.pdbx_strand_id
1 'polypeptide(L)'
;MMSLGHEGPTGGTSVGQKLEKTEKGQADLTVRVPFSVELYAAPAVRMPSVQQLSRAAAKLNLQLDEEELQQFRDAMKGTVTSYQRVDQLVEPLPPVKWPRTPGWRPEPEDNPHNAWYWRTEITGASSGKLHGKTVAIKDNVAVAGVPMMCGSRVLEGYVPEYDATIITRILDAGGVIKGKAVCEDMCKSPSSYTAATGPVENAHVTGRSSGGSSSGSAALMSKRNRHDRGSSSSADERSSSSPKCPPPPAKTSRMATGGSEATVTMNALPSELQSLAKLILEQTKQQQEAVGDRLSDQIKILDGKVDSLSTELTAVRERVGSLEAAADWNNTEIERLQRELQQEKRERIKSDLLAERYSRKPDIIVRGLPYRREENCVLLFNDFVSGELGLDPVGLVAVHRLSQPTKTRPNPPLLARLINLHDRDRVLREGRRLRGTGLAVHEHLPPPLQAARAKLVPDRDAATTKARENSTLALGEVDLAIGGDQGGSIRIPAAWSGVVGLKPTYGLVPYTGCVSAETTLDHVGPMARTVEDVAMMLEVLSGYDDGLDPRQAPNISGQNYVSQLTGDISGIRVGLLKEGFGLVTSEADVDDLVHEAAHELTSAGATVEEVSVPMHPDGCHLWNTVAIEGTLQTMIKGHGLGVGWKGFYPTSMLEALARGFKSRASDTSHTLKLLMLFGEYMRETYGGRYYAKGQNLSRVLTHAYNNALQKYDVLVLPTVPFKATEIPNQDVSIKEFCQPGSKVVANTCPFNLTGHPAISINAGFSQGLPVGMMIVGRHFDDATVLKVAHAYEKIRDSRT
;
A
#
# COMPACT_ATOMS: atom_id res chain seq x y z
N MET A 1 52.37 -5.40 54.70
CA MET A 1 52.83 -6.51 55.57
C MET A 1 51.84 -6.65 56.72
N MET A 2 51.71 -7.85 57.29
CA MET A 2 50.63 -8.28 58.22
C MET A 2 49.26 -8.37 57.49
N SER A 3 48.73 -9.52 57.05
CA SER A 3 48.59 -10.88 57.65
C SER A 3 47.74 -10.84 58.94
N LEU A 4 46.69 -11.64 59.13
CA LEU A 4 45.99 -12.66 58.30
C LEU A 4 44.56 -12.82 58.89
N GLY A 5 43.60 -13.42 58.18
CA GLY A 5 42.28 -13.70 58.76
C GLY A 5 41.17 -14.05 57.76
N HIS A 6 41.25 -15.22 57.15
CA HIS A 6 40.09 -15.86 56.50
C HIS A 6 39.20 -16.47 57.58
N GLU A 7 37.88 -16.24 57.51
CA GLU A 7 36.84 -17.27 57.49
C GLU A 7 35.44 -16.63 57.37
N GLY A 8 34.62 -17.17 56.45
CA GLY A 8 33.16 -17.12 56.56
C GLY A 8 32.66 -18.55 56.83
N PRO A 9 31.36 -18.87 56.62
CA PRO A 9 30.27 -18.02 56.16
C PRO A 9 29.00 -18.19 57.05
N THR A 10 27.81 -18.00 56.45
CA THR A 10 26.45 -18.42 56.87
C THR A 10 25.53 -17.38 57.56
N GLY A 11 24.34 -17.25 56.96
CA GLY A 11 23.08 -17.34 57.71
C GLY A 11 22.40 -16.06 58.19
N GLY A 12 21.22 -15.78 57.62
CA GLY A 12 20.07 -15.33 58.41
C GLY A 12 19.87 -13.82 58.59
N THR A 13 19.03 -13.24 57.72
CA THR A 13 18.31 -11.99 58.01
C THR A 13 17.47 -12.14 59.29
N SER A 14 17.60 -11.20 60.23
CA SER A 14 16.57 -10.94 61.23
C SER A 14 16.33 -9.43 61.35
N VAL A 15 15.07 -9.02 61.22
CA VAL A 15 14.65 -7.62 61.30
C VAL A 15 14.24 -7.33 62.74
N GLY A 16 15.11 -6.64 63.48
CA GLY A 16 14.81 -6.15 64.83
C GLY A 16 14.05 -4.84 64.79
N GLN A 17 12.71 -4.86 64.91
CA GLN A 17 11.95 -3.66 65.24
C GLN A 17 12.10 -3.34 66.74
N LYS A 18 12.66 -2.17 67.06
CA LYS A 18 12.61 -1.58 68.40
C LYS A 18 11.61 -0.44 68.41
N LEU A 19 10.56 -0.57 69.22
CA LEU A 19 9.61 0.49 69.53
C LEU A 19 9.99 1.13 70.85
N GLU A 20 10.30 2.43 70.84
CA GLU A 20 10.34 3.26 72.04
C GLU A 20 9.27 4.36 71.92
N LYS A 21 8.50 4.57 72.99
CA LYS A 21 7.50 5.64 73.10
C LYS A 21 8.07 6.77 73.95
N THR A 22 8.00 7.99 73.43
CA THR A 22 8.07 9.22 74.23
C THR A 22 6.98 10.19 73.77
N GLU A 23 6.42 10.94 74.71
CA GLU A 23 5.23 11.78 74.50
C GLU A 23 5.55 13.17 73.91
N LYS A 24 4.51 13.77 73.31
CA LYS A 24 4.38 15.19 72.90
C LYS A 24 5.34 15.71 71.81
N GLY A 25 4.75 16.02 70.66
CA GLY A 25 5.34 16.84 69.59
C GLY A 25 5.44 16.08 68.26
N GLN A 26 4.98 16.71 67.17
CA GLN A 26 4.98 16.17 65.81
C GLN A 26 6.24 15.35 65.46
N ALA A 27 6.11 14.03 65.38
CA ALA A 27 7.11 13.16 64.79
C ALA A 27 6.87 13.06 63.28
N ASP A 28 7.63 13.84 62.52
CA ASP A 28 7.66 13.75 61.06
C ASP A 28 8.23 12.39 60.64
N LEU A 29 7.47 11.61 59.88
CA LEU A 29 7.75 10.19 59.63
C LEU A 29 8.68 10.04 58.42
N THR A 30 9.89 10.60 58.53
CA THR A 30 10.92 10.51 57.48
C THR A 30 11.49 9.10 57.41
N VAL A 31 10.82 8.23 56.65
CA VAL A 31 11.37 6.94 56.23
C VAL A 31 12.54 7.22 55.29
N ARG A 32 13.76 7.28 55.86
CA ARG A 32 15.00 7.22 55.08
C ARG A 32 15.16 5.81 54.52
N VAL A 33 14.47 5.53 53.42
CA VAL A 33 14.81 4.40 52.56
C VAL A 33 16.22 4.65 52.01
N PRO A 34 17.22 3.78 52.24
CA PRO A 34 18.52 3.92 51.64
C PRO A 34 18.45 3.51 50.17
N PHE A 35 17.82 4.35 49.34
CA PHE A 35 17.94 4.25 47.89
C PHE A 35 19.34 4.69 47.47
N SER A 36 20.27 3.74 47.51
CA SER A 36 21.48 3.81 46.68
C SER A 36 21.05 3.65 45.21
N VAL A 37 20.71 4.76 44.56
CA VAL A 37 20.35 4.82 43.12
C VAL A 37 21.62 4.70 42.25
N GLU A 38 22.40 3.64 42.49
CA GLU A 38 23.58 3.25 41.70
C GLU A 38 23.57 1.74 41.40
N LEU A 39 22.39 1.19 41.14
CA LEU A 39 22.30 0.02 40.26
C LEU A 39 22.55 0.52 38.84
N TYR A 40 23.80 0.36 38.37
CA TYR A 40 24.32 0.86 37.09
C TYR A 40 23.50 0.43 35.86
N ALA A 41 22.42 1.16 35.57
CA ALA A 41 21.85 1.23 34.23
C ALA A 41 22.83 2.01 33.35
N ALA A 42 23.65 1.30 32.57
CA ALA A 42 24.54 1.93 31.60
C ALA A 42 23.71 2.79 30.62
N PRO A 43 24.08 4.05 30.35
CA PRO A 43 23.22 5.02 29.69
C PRO A 43 22.69 4.51 28.35
N ALA A 44 21.42 4.81 28.05
CA ALA A 44 20.73 4.32 26.85
C ALA A 44 21.44 4.82 25.59
N VAL A 45 21.71 6.13 25.54
CA VAL A 45 22.54 6.75 24.49
C VAL A 45 24.01 6.74 24.92
N ARG A 46 24.89 6.23 24.05
CA ARG A 46 26.32 6.03 24.33
C ARG A 46 27.19 6.70 23.29
N MET A 47 28.42 7.06 23.67
CA MET A 47 29.44 7.50 22.71
C MET A 47 29.65 6.42 21.64
N PRO A 48 29.61 6.76 20.34
CA PRO A 48 29.88 5.79 19.28
C PRO A 48 31.34 5.33 19.31
N SER A 49 31.60 4.13 18.81
CA SER A 49 32.95 3.70 18.44
C SER A 49 33.40 4.34 17.13
N VAL A 50 34.71 4.44 16.91
CA VAL A 50 35.28 4.92 15.64
C VAL A 50 34.77 4.10 14.44
N GLN A 51 34.57 2.79 14.61
CA GLN A 51 33.97 1.92 13.59
C GLN A 51 32.47 2.19 13.33
N GLN A 52 31.72 2.72 14.31
CA GLN A 52 30.35 3.21 14.08
C GLN A 52 30.37 4.54 13.32
N LEU A 53 31.30 5.44 13.65
CA LEU A 53 31.48 6.72 12.94
C LEU A 53 31.95 6.52 11.50
N SER A 54 32.93 5.65 11.24
CA SER A 54 33.38 5.27 9.90
C SER A 54 32.21 4.78 9.01
N ARG A 55 31.32 3.95 9.56
CA ARG A 55 30.10 3.50 8.85
C ARG A 55 29.07 4.60 8.64
N ALA A 56 29.02 5.61 9.50
CA ALA A 56 28.18 6.80 9.31
C ALA A 56 28.77 7.72 8.23
N ALA A 57 30.09 7.97 8.27
CA ALA A 57 30.82 8.74 7.28
C ALA A 57 30.65 8.15 5.87
N ALA A 58 30.84 6.84 5.71
CA ALA A 58 30.63 6.14 4.44
C ALA A 58 29.20 6.31 3.89
N LYS A 59 28.17 6.26 4.75
CA LYS A 59 26.76 6.50 4.35
C LYS A 59 26.47 7.96 3.95
N LEU A 60 27.27 8.90 4.44
CA LEU A 60 27.18 10.32 4.13
C LEU A 60 28.13 10.73 2.99
N ASN A 61 28.82 9.76 2.36
CA ASN A 61 29.89 9.98 1.37
C ASN A 61 31.06 10.85 1.87
N LEU A 62 31.29 10.85 3.18
CA LEU A 62 32.42 11.53 3.81
C LEU A 62 33.64 10.59 3.81
N GLN A 63 34.76 11.08 3.27
CA GLN A 63 36.07 10.44 3.38
C GLN A 63 36.78 11.06 4.58
N LEU A 64 36.88 10.30 5.67
CA LEU A 64 37.54 10.70 6.91
C LEU A 64 38.49 9.59 7.35
N ASP A 65 39.68 9.95 7.83
CA ASP A 65 40.63 8.99 8.39
C ASP A 65 40.33 8.65 9.86
N GLU A 66 41.11 7.72 10.44
CA GLU A 66 40.91 7.27 11.81
C GLU A 66 41.18 8.36 12.86
N GLU A 67 42.10 9.29 12.58
CA GLU A 67 42.42 10.40 13.47
C GLU A 67 41.31 11.45 13.45
N GLU A 68 40.83 11.85 12.27
CA GLU A 68 39.68 12.74 12.11
C GLU A 68 38.43 12.18 12.81
N LEU A 69 38.13 10.88 12.59
CA LEU A 69 37.00 10.22 13.23
C LEU A 69 37.12 10.20 14.76
N GLN A 70 38.34 10.07 15.30
CA GLN A 70 38.59 10.14 16.74
C GLN A 70 38.44 11.57 17.28
N GLN A 71 38.93 12.59 16.56
CA GLN A 71 38.73 14.00 16.92
C GLN A 71 37.23 14.37 16.93
N PHE A 72 36.47 13.98 15.90
CA PHE A 72 35.02 14.16 15.86
C PHE A 72 34.31 13.41 17.00
N ARG A 73 34.75 12.19 17.33
CA ARG A 73 34.22 11.42 18.45
C ARG A 73 34.36 12.17 19.77
N ASP A 74 35.52 12.74 20.04
CA ASP A 74 35.77 13.42 21.31
C ASP A 74 34.98 14.74 21.42
N ALA A 75 34.76 15.43 20.29
CA ALA A 75 33.86 16.59 20.20
C ALA A 75 32.37 16.25 20.46
N MET A 76 31.91 15.03 20.19
CA MET A 76 30.50 14.63 20.34
C MET A 76 30.01 14.53 21.80
N LYS A 77 30.88 14.62 22.81
CA LYS A 77 30.50 14.43 24.23
C LYS A 77 29.36 15.34 24.68
N GLY A 78 29.40 16.62 24.29
CA GLY A 78 28.33 17.58 24.60
C GLY A 78 26.99 17.18 23.99
N THR A 79 26.99 16.83 22.70
CA THR A 79 25.80 16.36 21.98
C THR A 79 25.21 15.09 22.59
N VAL A 80 26.04 14.09 22.90
CA VAL A 80 25.57 12.84 23.54
C VAL A 80 24.95 13.10 24.91
N THR A 81 25.50 14.06 25.67
CA THR A 81 24.93 14.48 26.96
C THR A 81 23.51 15.05 26.81
N SER A 82 23.24 15.82 25.74
CA SER A 82 21.89 16.34 25.47
C SER A 82 20.88 15.21 25.20
N TYR A 83 21.26 14.18 24.44
CA TYR A 83 20.38 13.04 24.17
C TYR A 83 20.15 12.18 25.42
N GLN A 84 21.20 11.94 26.22
CA GLN A 84 21.07 11.31 27.55
C GLN A 84 20.19 12.12 28.50
N ARG A 85 20.15 13.45 28.36
CA ARG A 85 19.26 14.29 29.15
C ARG A 85 17.81 14.15 28.72
N VAL A 86 17.52 14.06 27.42
CA VAL A 86 16.16 13.83 26.90
C VAL A 86 15.62 12.46 27.35
N ASP A 87 16.44 11.41 27.30
CA ASP A 87 16.14 10.05 27.80
C ASP A 87 15.73 10.00 29.30
N GLN A 88 16.11 11.02 30.08
CA GLN A 88 15.73 11.16 31.50
C GLN A 88 14.46 12.00 31.73
N LEU A 89 13.91 12.64 30.70
CA LEU A 89 12.69 13.43 30.80
C LEU A 89 11.47 12.52 30.62
N VAL A 90 10.43 12.76 31.41
CA VAL A 90 9.16 12.05 31.25
C VAL A 90 8.40 12.64 30.08
N GLU A 91 8.05 11.80 29.11
CA GLU A 91 7.26 12.20 27.95
C GLU A 91 5.78 12.40 28.32
N PRO A 92 5.12 13.50 27.88
CA PRO A 92 3.69 13.71 28.12
C PRO A 92 2.86 12.88 27.14
N LEU A 93 2.22 11.82 27.65
CA LEU A 93 1.30 10.99 26.89
C LEU A 93 -0.15 11.54 26.91
N PRO A 94 -0.93 11.37 25.83
CA PRO A 94 -2.37 11.65 25.83
C PRO A 94 -3.11 10.84 26.90
N PRO A 95 -4.05 11.43 27.66
CA PRO A 95 -4.70 10.75 28.77
C PRO A 95 -5.68 9.67 28.29
N VAL A 96 -5.51 8.47 28.82
CA VAL A 96 -6.39 7.30 28.59
C VAL A 96 -7.57 7.37 29.55
N LYS A 97 -8.72 7.91 29.09
CA LYS A 97 -9.86 8.26 29.95
C LYS A 97 -10.71 7.06 30.41
N TRP A 98 -11.01 6.15 29.48
CA TRP A 98 -12.07 5.15 29.68
C TRP A 98 -11.52 3.78 30.11
N PRO A 99 -12.14 3.09 31.09
CA PRO A 99 -11.76 1.73 31.50
C PRO A 99 -11.84 0.72 30.37
N ARG A 100 -10.96 -0.28 30.39
CA ARG A 100 -10.82 -1.29 29.32
C ARG A 100 -10.14 -2.56 29.82
N THR A 101 -10.28 -3.64 29.06
CA THR A 101 -9.47 -4.84 29.20
C THR A 101 -8.52 -4.99 28.00
N PRO A 102 -7.47 -5.84 28.10
CA PRO A 102 -6.59 -6.11 26.95
C PRO A 102 -7.27 -6.78 25.74
N GLY A 103 -8.51 -7.25 25.89
CA GLY A 103 -9.22 -8.01 24.85
C GLY A 103 -8.67 -9.42 24.67
N TRP A 104 -9.05 -10.06 23.55
CA TRP A 104 -8.61 -11.40 23.18
C TRP A 104 -8.47 -11.55 21.66
N ARG A 105 -7.67 -12.51 21.21
CA ARG A 105 -7.66 -12.94 19.80
C ARG A 105 -8.90 -13.81 19.56
N PRO A 106 -9.74 -13.56 18.54
CA PRO A 106 -10.87 -14.43 18.23
C PRO A 106 -10.38 -15.78 17.68
N GLU A 107 -11.12 -16.84 17.98
CA GLU A 107 -10.93 -18.15 17.36
C GLU A 107 -11.46 -18.14 15.91
N PRO A 108 -11.00 -19.06 15.03
CA PRO A 108 -11.42 -19.10 13.62
C PRO A 108 -12.94 -19.21 13.42
N GLU A 109 -13.63 -19.93 14.30
CA GLU A 109 -15.08 -20.13 14.25
C GLU A 109 -15.87 -18.84 14.52
N ASP A 110 -15.32 -17.94 15.35
CA ASP A 110 -15.88 -16.61 15.68
C ASP A 110 -15.39 -15.51 14.71
N ASN A 111 -14.60 -15.86 13.70
CA ASN A 111 -14.00 -14.93 12.74
C ASN A 111 -13.97 -15.52 11.31
N PRO A 112 -15.11 -16.00 10.76
CA PRO A 112 -15.13 -16.81 9.53
C PRO A 112 -14.63 -16.09 8.27
N HIS A 113 -14.66 -14.75 8.26
CA HIS A 113 -14.13 -13.92 7.17
C HIS A 113 -12.73 -13.34 7.46
N ASN A 114 -12.10 -13.74 8.58
CA ASN A 114 -10.80 -13.26 9.05
C ASN A 114 -10.71 -11.72 9.18
N ALA A 115 -11.85 -11.06 9.45
CA ALA A 115 -11.99 -9.62 9.43
C ALA A 115 -11.58 -8.95 10.77
N TRP A 116 -11.58 -9.71 11.87
CA TRP A 116 -11.03 -9.29 13.16
C TRP A 116 -9.57 -9.71 13.33
N TYR A 117 -8.73 -8.78 13.79
CA TYR A 117 -7.41 -9.12 14.34
C TYR A 117 -7.52 -9.44 15.83
N TRP A 118 -8.23 -8.58 16.57
CA TRP A 118 -8.34 -8.64 18.02
C TRP A 118 -9.73 -8.16 18.44
N ARG A 119 -10.36 -8.83 19.41
CA ARG A 119 -11.66 -8.43 19.99
C ARG A 119 -11.43 -7.76 21.33
N THR A 120 -12.27 -6.78 21.66
CA THR A 120 -12.31 -6.16 22.99
C THR A 120 -13.72 -5.62 23.24
N GLU A 121 -13.96 -5.08 24.43
CA GLU A 121 -15.11 -4.23 24.69
C GLU A 121 -14.66 -3.03 25.53
N ILE A 122 -14.75 -1.84 24.93
CA ILE A 122 -14.47 -0.57 25.61
C ILE A 122 -15.71 0.30 25.49
N THR A 123 -16.40 0.50 26.61
CA THR A 123 -17.59 1.33 26.70
C THR A 123 -17.18 2.78 26.97
N GLY A 124 -17.63 3.69 26.10
CA GLY A 124 -17.47 5.13 26.31
C GLY A 124 -18.49 5.73 27.29
N ALA A 125 -18.78 7.01 27.12
CA ALA A 125 -19.77 7.74 27.90
C ALA A 125 -21.18 7.12 27.83
N SER A 126 -21.94 7.25 28.93
CA SER A 126 -23.33 6.79 29.00
C SER A 126 -24.34 7.61 28.18
N SER A 127 -23.86 8.58 27.40
CA SER A 127 -24.64 9.48 26.54
C SER A 127 -23.74 10.16 25.51
N GLY A 128 -24.27 10.50 24.35
CA GLY A 128 -23.54 11.21 23.29
C GLY A 128 -24.05 10.80 21.90
N LYS A 129 -23.47 11.37 20.84
CA LYS A 129 -23.94 11.12 19.46
C LYS A 129 -23.80 9.66 19.02
N LEU A 130 -22.82 8.92 19.55
CA LEU A 130 -22.59 7.51 19.25
C LEU A 130 -23.13 6.56 20.34
N HIS A 131 -23.95 7.06 21.27
CA HIS A 131 -24.49 6.23 22.34
C HIS A 131 -25.29 5.04 21.78
N GLY A 132 -24.91 3.83 22.19
CA GLY A 132 -25.50 2.58 21.71
C GLY A 132 -24.96 2.09 20.36
N LYS A 133 -24.07 2.83 19.69
CA LYS A 133 -23.41 2.40 18.44
C LYS A 133 -22.14 1.61 18.73
N THR A 134 -21.97 0.50 18.02
CA THR A 134 -20.77 -0.34 18.08
C THR A 134 -19.78 0.02 16.98
N VAL A 135 -18.48 0.00 17.30
CA VAL A 135 -17.41 0.48 16.43
C VAL A 135 -16.27 -0.53 16.28
N ALA A 136 -15.89 -0.85 15.04
CA ALA A 136 -14.65 -1.55 14.71
C ALA A 136 -13.53 -0.55 14.37
N ILE A 137 -12.31 -0.78 14.86
CA ILE A 137 -11.19 0.14 14.67
C ILE A 137 -10.14 -0.51 13.76
N LYS A 138 -9.81 0.08 12.60
CA LYS A 138 -8.73 -0.43 11.74
C LYS A 138 -7.43 -0.62 12.51
N ASP A 139 -6.75 -1.73 12.28
CA ASP A 139 -5.59 -2.12 13.09
C ASP A 139 -4.31 -1.27 12.90
N ASN A 140 -4.31 -0.26 12.02
CA ASN A 140 -3.25 0.76 11.99
C ASN A 140 -3.48 1.91 13.00
N VAL A 141 -4.61 1.94 13.71
CA VAL A 141 -4.96 2.94 14.71
C VAL A 141 -4.63 2.41 16.11
N ALA A 142 -3.95 3.23 16.92
CA ALA A 142 -3.64 2.92 18.30
C ALA A 142 -4.88 3.02 19.21
N VAL A 143 -5.08 2.00 20.04
CA VAL A 143 -6.04 1.96 21.14
C VAL A 143 -5.25 1.52 22.37
N ALA A 144 -5.24 2.32 23.43
CA ALA A 144 -4.39 2.04 24.60
C ALA A 144 -4.76 0.69 25.22
N GLY A 145 -3.75 -0.13 25.53
CA GLY A 145 -3.90 -1.45 26.15
C GLY A 145 -4.41 -2.56 25.23
N VAL A 146 -4.74 -2.28 23.96
CA VAL A 146 -5.23 -3.29 23.00
C VAL A 146 -4.17 -3.55 21.93
N PRO A 147 -3.73 -4.81 21.71
CA PRO A 147 -2.73 -5.14 20.70
C PRO A 147 -3.01 -4.57 19.31
N MET A 148 -1.94 -4.26 18.58
CA MET A 148 -2.01 -3.91 17.17
C MET A 148 -0.83 -4.49 16.39
N MET A 149 -1.04 -4.83 15.13
CA MET A 149 0.00 -5.30 14.22
C MET A 149 0.02 -4.58 12.86
N CYS A 150 -0.94 -3.70 12.56
CA CYS A 150 -1.03 -2.98 11.28
C CYS A 150 -0.97 -3.95 10.08
N GLY A 151 -1.65 -5.10 10.21
CA GLY A 151 -1.61 -6.19 9.22
C GLY A 151 -0.27 -6.90 9.06
N SER A 152 0.76 -6.56 9.84
CA SER A 152 2.16 -6.89 9.57
C SER A 152 2.86 -7.66 10.69
N ARG A 153 3.72 -8.62 10.34
CA ARG A 153 4.69 -9.20 11.29
C ARG A 153 5.68 -8.16 11.81
N VAL A 154 5.88 -7.04 11.11
CA VAL A 154 6.74 -5.94 11.58
C VAL A 154 6.28 -5.42 12.95
N LEU A 155 4.98 -5.19 13.14
CA LEU A 155 4.44 -4.60 14.38
C LEU A 155 3.77 -5.63 15.32
N GLU A 156 3.63 -6.89 14.91
CA GLU A 156 3.00 -7.95 15.72
C GLU A 156 3.60 -8.08 17.14
N GLY A 157 2.74 -7.90 18.14
CA GLY A 157 3.08 -7.96 19.56
C GLY A 157 3.20 -6.58 20.23
N TYR A 158 3.08 -5.48 19.48
CA TYR A 158 2.99 -4.14 20.05
C TYR A 158 1.61 -3.89 20.68
N VAL A 159 1.62 -3.24 21.85
CA VAL A 159 0.43 -2.78 22.58
C VAL A 159 0.63 -1.29 22.86
N PRO A 160 -0.21 -0.38 22.32
CA PRO A 160 -0.09 1.05 22.57
C PRO A 160 -0.37 1.41 24.04
N GLU A 161 0.32 2.44 24.52
CA GLU A 161 0.07 3.05 25.84
C GLU A 161 -0.87 4.26 25.78
N TYR A 162 -1.18 4.75 24.58
CA TYR A 162 -2.02 5.92 24.31
C TYR A 162 -3.17 5.57 23.37
N ASP A 163 -4.26 6.33 23.46
CA ASP A 163 -5.35 6.32 22.48
C ASP A 163 -5.03 7.30 21.35
N ALA A 164 -5.28 6.91 20.10
CA ALA A 164 -5.35 7.88 18.99
C ALA A 164 -6.48 8.90 19.27
N THR A 165 -6.35 10.16 18.84
CA THR A 165 -7.32 11.24 19.16
C THR A 165 -8.76 10.84 18.85
N ILE A 166 -8.96 10.17 17.70
CA ILE A 166 -10.27 9.68 17.26
C ILE A 166 -10.89 8.63 18.19
N ILE A 167 -10.09 7.84 18.90
CA ILE A 167 -10.57 6.82 19.87
C ILE A 167 -11.16 7.51 21.10
N THR A 168 -10.44 8.50 21.64
CA THR A 168 -10.95 9.36 22.71
C THR A 168 -12.25 10.05 22.31
N ARG A 169 -12.33 10.60 21.09
CA ARG A 169 -13.56 11.24 20.57
C ARG A 169 -14.73 10.26 20.43
N ILE A 170 -14.50 9.05 19.90
CA ILE A 170 -15.54 8.01 19.78
C ILE A 170 -16.10 7.63 21.15
N LEU A 171 -15.23 7.41 22.14
CA LEU A 171 -15.63 7.00 23.49
C LEU A 171 -16.28 8.15 24.26
N ASP A 172 -15.76 9.38 24.16
CA ASP A 172 -16.38 10.57 24.75
C ASP A 172 -17.79 10.83 24.16
N ALA A 173 -18.03 10.45 22.90
CA ALA A 173 -19.35 10.50 22.26
C ALA A 173 -20.26 9.28 22.56
N GLY A 174 -19.83 8.36 23.43
CA GLY A 174 -20.62 7.22 23.90
C GLY A 174 -20.59 5.96 23.03
N GLY A 175 -19.70 5.88 22.04
CA GLY A 175 -19.52 4.68 21.23
C GLY A 175 -18.91 3.51 22.01
N VAL A 176 -19.17 2.29 21.55
CA VAL A 176 -18.61 1.05 22.12
C VAL A 176 -17.63 0.41 21.14
N ILE A 177 -16.35 0.37 21.48
CA ILE A 177 -15.32 -0.25 20.63
C ILE A 177 -15.32 -1.77 20.83
N LYS A 178 -15.51 -2.52 19.74
CA LYS A 178 -15.65 -4.00 19.76
C LYS A 178 -14.39 -4.77 19.37
N GLY A 179 -13.36 -4.08 18.86
CA GLY A 179 -12.13 -4.74 18.43
C GLY A 179 -11.31 -3.95 17.41
N LYS A 180 -10.21 -4.58 17.01
CA LYS A 180 -9.31 -4.18 15.94
C LYS A 180 -9.64 -4.97 14.67
N ALA A 181 -10.04 -4.28 13.62
CA ALA A 181 -10.33 -4.86 12.31
C ALA A 181 -9.05 -5.01 11.48
N VAL A 182 -8.90 -6.14 10.80
CA VAL A 182 -7.73 -6.44 9.95
C VAL A 182 -7.55 -5.35 8.90
N CYS A 183 -6.29 -5.02 8.66
CA CYS A 183 -5.85 -4.24 7.51
C CYS A 183 -4.73 -4.97 6.77
N GLU A 184 -4.50 -4.57 5.53
CA GLU A 184 -3.37 -5.04 4.72
C GLU A 184 -2.00 -4.75 5.37
N ASP A 185 -0.97 -5.50 4.99
CA ASP A 185 0.39 -5.40 5.55
C ASP A 185 0.95 -3.96 5.40
N MET A 186 1.12 -3.29 6.54
CA MET A 186 1.46 -1.87 6.65
C MET A 186 0.58 -0.95 5.78
N CYS A 187 -0.67 -1.35 5.55
CA CYS A 187 -1.63 -0.72 4.65
C CYS A 187 -1.20 -0.66 3.16
N LYS A 188 -0.28 -1.51 2.68
CA LYS A 188 0.30 -1.46 1.31
C LYS A 188 -0.31 -2.46 0.33
N SER A 189 -1.64 -2.44 0.25
CA SER A 189 -2.42 -3.12 -0.79
C SER A 189 -3.81 -2.47 -0.89
N PRO A 190 -4.37 -2.33 -2.11
CA PRO A 190 -5.77 -1.96 -2.33
C PRO A 190 -6.72 -3.17 -2.38
N SER A 191 -6.18 -4.39 -2.25
CA SER A 191 -6.94 -5.64 -2.15
C SER A 191 -6.95 -6.14 -0.69
N SER A 192 -7.30 -7.39 -0.44
CA SER A 192 -7.49 -7.95 0.92
C SER A 192 -6.76 -9.27 1.16
N TYR A 193 -5.54 -9.41 0.63
CA TYR A 193 -4.77 -10.67 0.65
C TYR A 193 -3.33 -10.54 1.14
N THR A 194 -2.90 -9.35 1.58
CA THR A 194 -1.50 -9.13 2.02
C THR A 194 -1.32 -9.15 3.53
N ALA A 195 -2.41 -9.07 4.31
CA ALA A 195 -2.34 -9.14 5.77
C ALA A 195 -1.69 -10.45 6.26
N ALA A 196 -0.77 -10.34 7.22
CA ALA A 196 -0.01 -11.47 7.76
C ALA A 196 -0.84 -12.44 8.64
N THR A 197 -2.11 -12.13 8.86
CA THR A 197 -3.16 -12.99 9.43
C THR A 197 -3.88 -13.84 8.38
N GLY A 198 -3.58 -13.67 7.09
CA GLY A 198 -4.32 -14.26 5.97
C GLY A 198 -5.27 -13.27 5.32
N PRO A 199 -5.91 -13.65 4.20
CA PRO A 199 -6.82 -12.76 3.47
C PRO A 199 -8.10 -12.46 4.26
N VAL A 200 -8.76 -11.36 3.92
CA VAL A 200 -10.14 -11.03 4.33
C VAL A 200 -11.05 -11.26 3.12
N GLU A 201 -12.10 -12.07 3.29
CA GLU A 201 -13.01 -12.40 2.19
C GLU A 201 -14.18 -11.43 2.06
N ASN A 202 -14.65 -11.24 0.82
CA ASN A 202 -15.86 -10.48 0.53
C ASN A 202 -17.11 -11.20 1.05
N ALA A 203 -17.98 -10.48 1.78
CA ALA A 203 -19.21 -11.03 2.36
C ALA A 203 -20.28 -11.41 1.32
N HIS A 204 -20.24 -10.82 0.12
CA HIS A 204 -21.21 -11.10 -0.94
C HIS A 204 -20.84 -12.34 -1.76
N VAL A 205 -19.55 -12.52 -2.04
CA VAL A 205 -18.98 -13.63 -2.82
C VAL A 205 -17.66 -14.09 -2.18
N THR A 206 -17.69 -15.23 -1.50
CA THR A 206 -16.50 -15.89 -0.91
C THR A 206 -15.40 -16.16 -1.93
N GLY A 207 -14.14 -16.14 -1.50
CA GLY A 207 -12.95 -16.26 -2.35
C GLY A 207 -12.60 -14.99 -3.15
N ARG A 208 -13.42 -13.93 -3.07
CA ARG A 208 -13.12 -12.61 -3.65
C ARG A 208 -12.68 -11.60 -2.60
N SER A 209 -11.99 -10.58 -3.07
CA SER A 209 -11.42 -9.51 -2.26
C SER A 209 -12.50 -8.63 -1.62
N SER A 210 -12.36 -8.31 -0.34
CA SER A 210 -13.15 -7.26 0.32
C SER A 210 -12.66 -5.85 -0.06
N GLY A 211 -11.56 -5.73 -0.82
CA GLY A 211 -10.82 -4.50 -1.05
C GLY A 211 -9.99 -4.09 0.17
N GLY A 212 -9.14 -3.08 0.03
CA GLY A 212 -8.27 -2.65 1.12
C GLY A 212 -7.65 -1.26 0.96
N SER A 213 -6.82 -0.81 1.90
CA SER A 213 -6.30 -1.56 3.04
C SER A 213 -7.21 -1.64 4.27
N SER A 214 -8.38 -0.99 4.30
CA SER A 214 -9.35 -1.12 5.42
C SER A 214 -10.29 -2.31 5.23
N SER A 215 -9.70 -3.47 4.89
CA SER A 215 -10.39 -4.69 4.46
C SER A 215 -11.36 -5.23 5.52
N GLY A 216 -10.87 -5.48 6.73
CA GLY A 216 -11.69 -5.92 7.85
C GLY A 216 -12.77 -4.91 8.22
N SER A 217 -12.44 -3.61 8.24
CA SER A 217 -13.40 -2.55 8.60
C SER A 217 -14.64 -2.56 7.72
N ALA A 218 -14.49 -2.76 6.40
CA ALA A 218 -15.63 -2.85 5.50
C ALA A 218 -16.37 -4.19 5.67
N ALA A 219 -15.65 -5.32 5.62
CA ALA A 219 -16.23 -6.66 5.72
C ALA A 219 -17.15 -6.80 6.96
N LEU A 220 -16.72 -6.33 8.13
CA LEU A 220 -17.46 -6.43 9.39
C LEU A 220 -18.85 -5.77 9.37
N MET A 221 -19.09 -4.82 8.47
CA MET A 221 -20.38 -4.13 8.33
C MET A 221 -21.28 -4.72 7.22
N SER A 222 -20.70 -5.52 6.31
CA SER A 222 -21.33 -5.95 5.05
C SER A 222 -22.47 -6.95 5.26
N LYS A 223 -23.72 -6.49 5.13
CA LYS A 223 -24.89 -7.38 5.16
C LYS A 223 -25.15 -7.99 3.79
N ARG A 224 -25.28 -9.32 3.76
CA ARG A 224 -25.80 -10.06 2.60
C ARG A 224 -27.33 -10.07 2.69
N ASN A 225 -28.00 -9.23 1.91
CA ASN A 225 -29.46 -9.17 1.93
C ASN A 225 -30.07 -10.44 1.33
N ARG A 226 -31.20 -10.89 1.90
CA ARG A 226 -31.91 -12.10 1.41
C ARG A 226 -32.77 -11.84 0.17
N HIS A 227 -32.90 -10.59 -0.28
CA HIS A 227 -33.81 -10.20 -1.37
C HIS A 227 -33.12 -10.01 -2.73
N ASP A 228 -31.78 -9.98 -2.81
CA ASP A 228 -31.03 -9.82 -4.08
C ASP A 228 -31.01 -11.08 -4.97
N ARG A 229 -32.01 -11.96 -4.83
CA ARG A 229 -32.28 -13.08 -5.76
C ARG A 229 -33.43 -12.70 -6.70
N GLY A 230 -33.18 -11.76 -7.61
CA GLY A 230 -34.27 -10.98 -8.24
C GLY A 230 -34.16 -10.58 -9.71
N SER A 231 -33.38 -11.26 -10.57
CA SER A 231 -33.47 -11.03 -12.04
C SER A 231 -32.99 -12.20 -12.92
N SER A 232 -33.46 -13.41 -12.67
CA SER A 232 -33.28 -14.53 -13.61
C SER A 232 -34.54 -15.40 -13.70
N SER A 233 -35.56 -14.92 -14.42
CA SER A 233 -36.79 -15.69 -14.69
C SER A 233 -37.40 -15.38 -16.06
N SER A 234 -36.92 -16.05 -17.11
CA SER A 234 -37.71 -16.38 -18.30
C SER A 234 -37.04 -17.51 -19.09
N ALA A 235 -37.84 -18.47 -19.59
CA ALA A 235 -37.46 -19.68 -20.35
C ALA A 235 -36.62 -20.74 -19.58
N ASP A 236 -36.94 -22.04 -19.57
CA ASP A 236 -38.08 -22.75 -20.17
C ASP A 236 -38.52 -23.95 -19.31
N GLU A 237 -39.83 -24.14 -19.17
CA GLU A 237 -40.40 -25.45 -18.81
C GLU A 237 -40.56 -26.30 -20.09
N ARG A 238 -39.94 -27.50 -20.14
CA ARG A 238 -40.60 -28.68 -20.73
C ARG A 238 -39.94 -30.03 -20.46
N SER A 239 -40.82 -31.00 -20.18
CA SER A 239 -40.70 -32.45 -20.35
C SER A 239 -39.57 -33.20 -19.63
N SER A 240 -40.00 -33.92 -18.59
CA SER A 240 -39.34 -35.07 -17.98
C SER A 240 -38.99 -36.19 -18.97
N SER A 241 -37.75 -36.66 -18.97
CA SER A 241 -37.44 -38.09 -19.14
C SER A 241 -36.08 -38.43 -18.50
N SER A 242 -36.06 -39.42 -17.61
CA SER A 242 -34.88 -39.82 -16.83
C SER A 242 -34.29 -41.14 -17.32
N PRO A 243 -32.97 -41.22 -17.59
CA PRO A 243 -32.24 -42.48 -17.66
C PRO A 243 -31.48 -42.78 -16.35
N LYS A 244 -31.26 -44.06 -16.07
CA LYS A 244 -30.76 -44.60 -14.79
C LYS A 244 -29.22 -44.65 -14.73
N CYS A 245 -28.65 -44.50 -13.53
CA CYS A 245 -27.25 -44.84 -13.27
C CYS A 245 -26.99 -46.36 -13.33
N PRO A 246 -25.85 -46.80 -13.89
CA PRO A 246 -25.25 -48.12 -13.62
C PRO A 246 -24.38 -48.12 -12.34
N PRO A 247 -24.10 -49.29 -11.73
CA PRO A 247 -23.34 -49.42 -10.48
C PRO A 247 -21.80 -49.40 -10.69
N PRO A 248 -21.00 -49.18 -9.62
CA PRO A 248 -19.54 -49.10 -9.71
C PRO A 248 -18.86 -50.48 -9.77
N PRO A 249 -17.79 -50.65 -10.58
CA PRO A 249 -16.93 -51.83 -10.53
C PRO A 249 -15.85 -51.73 -9.42
N ALA A 250 -15.30 -52.88 -9.04
CA ALA A 250 -14.61 -53.09 -7.77
C ALA A 250 -13.09 -52.81 -7.76
N LYS A 251 -12.52 -52.80 -6.55
CA LYS A 251 -11.09 -52.65 -6.23
C LYS A 251 -10.22 -53.73 -6.88
N THR A 252 -9.09 -53.34 -7.46
CA THR A 252 -7.88 -54.18 -7.61
C THR A 252 -6.62 -53.40 -7.19
N SER A 253 -5.51 -54.11 -7.03
CA SER A 253 -4.42 -53.80 -6.09
C SER A 253 -3.28 -52.92 -6.62
N ARG A 254 -2.59 -52.24 -5.69
CA ARG A 254 -1.28 -51.60 -5.90
C ARG A 254 -0.25 -52.54 -6.53
N MET A 255 0.53 -52.04 -7.48
CA MET A 255 1.96 -52.32 -7.62
C MET A 255 2.71 -51.01 -7.85
N ALA A 256 4.00 -50.97 -7.48
CA ALA A 256 4.80 -49.75 -7.47
C ALA A 256 6.05 -49.89 -8.34
N THR A 257 6.21 -48.96 -9.28
CA THR A 257 7.43 -48.60 -10.02
C THR A 257 7.25 -47.12 -10.41
N GLY A 258 8.18 -46.19 -10.18
CA GLY A 258 9.57 -46.27 -10.62
C GLY A 258 9.70 -45.46 -11.91
N GLY A 259 9.60 -44.13 -11.81
CA GLY A 259 9.57 -43.24 -12.97
C GLY A 259 10.97 -42.91 -13.50
N SER A 260 11.27 -43.41 -14.69
CA SER A 260 12.34 -42.90 -15.56
C SER A 260 11.72 -42.32 -16.83
N GLU A 261 12.26 -41.22 -17.34
CA GLU A 261 11.83 -40.62 -18.61
C GLU A 261 11.99 -41.62 -19.76
N ALA A 262 10.95 -41.75 -20.60
CA ALA A 262 10.97 -42.58 -21.80
C ALA A 262 10.75 -41.72 -23.04
N THR A 263 11.80 -41.54 -23.83
CA THR A 263 11.76 -40.77 -25.08
C THR A 263 11.03 -41.56 -26.16
N VAL A 264 9.88 -41.07 -26.64
CA VAL A 264 9.15 -41.70 -27.76
C VAL A 264 9.75 -41.25 -29.09
N THR A 265 10.25 -42.19 -29.88
CA THR A 265 10.80 -41.93 -31.22
C THR A 265 9.69 -41.91 -32.28
N MET A 266 9.79 -40.99 -33.26
CA MET A 266 8.72 -40.72 -34.25
C MET A 266 8.26 -41.94 -35.08
N ASN A 267 9.06 -43.00 -35.17
CA ASN A 267 8.75 -44.20 -35.96
C ASN A 267 7.60 -45.04 -35.38
N ALA A 268 7.10 -44.72 -34.18
CA ALA A 268 5.99 -45.44 -33.52
C ALA A 268 4.59 -44.84 -33.79
N LEU A 269 4.49 -43.73 -34.52
CA LEU A 269 3.20 -43.07 -34.82
C LEU A 269 2.51 -43.67 -36.06
N PRO A 270 1.17 -43.75 -36.10
CA PRO A 270 0.42 -44.04 -37.33
C PRO A 270 0.78 -43.11 -38.50
N SER A 271 0.72 -43.63 -39.73
CA SER A 271 1.17 -42.93 -40.96
C SER A 271 0.49 -41.58 -41.20
N GLU A 272 -0.77 -41.43 -40.78
CA GLU A 272 -1.54 -40.19 -40.87
C GLU A 272 -0.99 -39.11 -39.91
N LEU A 273 -0.61 -39.49 -38.69
CA LEU A 273 0.01 -38.59 -37.71
C LEU A 273 1.46 -38.24 -38.05
N GLN A 274 2.21 -39.15 -38.68
CA GLN A 274 3.55 -38.83 -39.22
C GLN A 274 3.47 -37.79 -40.35
N SER A 275 2.41 -37.85 -41.17
CA SER A 275 2.19 -36.91 -42.26
C SER A 275 1.81 -35.52 -41.74
N LEU A 276 0.94 -35.45 -40.72
CA LEU A 276 0.57 -34.20 -40.05
C LEU A 276 1.77 -33.57 -39.32
N ALA A 277 2.57 -34.37 -38.61
CA ALA A 277 3.78 -33.89 -37.92
C ALA A 277 4.81 -33.29 -38.88
N LYS A 278 5.01 -33.89 -40.06
CA LYS A 278 5.86 -33.33 -41.13
C LYS A 278 5.31 -32.00 -41.66
N LEU A 279 4.01 -31.90 -41.89
CA LEU A 279 3.37 -30.67 -42.38
C LEU A 279 3.56 -29.51 -41.38
N ILE A 280 3.36 -29.78 -40.09
CA ILE A 280 3.57 -28.80 -39.01
C ILE A 280 5.04 -28.37 -38.96
N LEU A 281 5.99 -29.31 -39.01
CA LEU A 281 7.43 -28.99 -39.05
C LEU A 281 7.82 -28.12 -40.25
N GLU A 282 7.30 -28.42 -41.44
CA GLU A 282 7.56 -27.63 -42.66
C GLU A 282 6.99 -26.20 -42.54
N GLN A 283 5.76 -26.06 -42.01
CA GLN A 283 5.14 -24.74 -41.79
C GLN A 283 5.85 -23.94 -40.69
N THR A 284 6.26 -24.57 -39.58
CA THR A 284 7.03 -23.91 -38.51
C THR A 284 8.38 -23.43 -39.04
N LYS A 285 9.04 -24.22 -39.88
CA LYS A 285 10.31 -23.85 -40.51
C LYS A 285 10.16 -22.65 -41.46
N GLN A 286 9.14 -22.65 -42.31
CA GLN A 286 8.84 -21.50 -43.18
C GLN A 286 8.50 -20.23 -42.40
N GLN A 287 7.80 -20.34 -41.27
CA GLN A 287 7.55 -19.19 -40.39
C GLN A 287 8.84 -18.68 -39.72
N GLN A 288 9.75 -19.57 -39.28
CA GLN A 288 11.02 -19.17 -38.69
C GLN A 288 11.94 -18.46 -39.71
N GLU A 289 12.02 -18.97 -40.94
CA GLU A 289 12.77 -18.32 -42.03
C GLU A 289 12.19 -16.92 -42.34
N ALA A 290 10.86 -16.80 -42.48
CA ALA A 290 10.18 -15.52 -42.72
C ALA A 290 10.20 -14.51 -41.56
N VAL A 291 10.58 -14.94 -40.34
CA VAL A 291 10.86 -14.07 -39.19
C VAL A 291 12.35 -13.67 -39.17
N GLY A 292 13.25 -14.59 -39.50
CA GLY A 292 14.69 -14.33 -39.64
C GLY A 292 15.00 -13.26 -40.69
N ASP A 293 14.37 -13.33 -41.86
CA ASP A 293 14.55 -12.32 -42.92
C ASP A 293 14.06 -10.93 -42.48
N ARG A 294 12.90 -10.86 -41.81
CA ARG A 294 12.35 -9.59 -41.28
C ARG A 294 13.23 -8.97 -40.19
N LEU A 295 13.82 -9.79 -39.31
CA LEU A 295 14.80 -9.33 -38.33
C LEU A 295 16.10 -8.86 -38.99
N SER A 296 16.58 -9.58 -40.01
CA SER A 296 17.78 -9.21 -40.78
C SER A 296 17.62 -7.84 -41.46
N ASP A 297 16.46 -7.55 -42.05
CA ASP A 297 16.18 -6.25 -42.67
C ASP A 297 15.98 -5.13 -41.65
N GLN A 298 15.36 -5.41 -40.49
CA GLN A 298 15.29 -4.45 -39.39
C GLN A 298 16.68 -4.10 -38.81
N ILE A 299 17.58 -5.08 -38.69
CA ILE A 299 18.96 -4.85 -38.25
C ILE A 299 19.71 -3.96 -39.25
N LYS A 300 19.63 -4.20 -40.56
CA LYS A 300 20.23 -3.32 -41.58
C LYS A 300 19.71 -1.88 -41.52
N ILE A 301 18.41 -1.70 -41.23
CA ILE A 301 17.80 -0.37 -41.06
C ILE A 301 18.30 0.31 -39.79
N LEU A 302 18.58 -0.44 -38.72
CA LEU A 302 19.13 0.09 -37.47
C LEU A 302 20.62 0.44 -37.60
N ASP A 303 21.43 -0.41 -38.22
CA ASP A 303 22.85 -0.14 -38.48
C ASP A 303 23.03 1.13 -39.33
N GLY A 304 22.25 1.27 -40.41
CA GLY A 304 22.28 2.50 -41.23
C GLY A 304 21.87 3.77 -40.47
N LYS A 305 21.03 3.66 -39.43
CA LYS A 305 20.71 4.78 -38.52
C LYS A 305 21.85 5.05 -37.53
N VAL A 306 22.52 4.02 -37.02
CA VAL A 306 23.68 4.16 -36.13
C VAL A 306 24.85 4.84 -36.86
N ASP A 307 25.14 4.45 -38.10
CA ASP A 307 26.18 5.09 -38.92
C ASP A 307 25.85 6.57 -39.23
N SER A 308 24.59 6.87 -39.55
CA SER A 308 24.12 8.26 -39.74
C SER A 308 24.28 9.10 -38.46
N LEU A 309 23.92 8.56 -37.30
CA LEU A 309 24.04 9.25 -36.01
C LEU A 309 25.50 9.42 -35.58
N SER A 310 26.36 8.44 -35.86
CA SER A 310 27.81 8.52 -35.61
C SER A 310 28.46 9.61 -36.46
N THR A 311 28.03 9.74 -37.72
CA THR A 311 28.46 10.81 -38.64
C THR A 311 28.02 12.18 -38.14
N GLU A 312 26.75 12.34 -37.73
CA GLU A 312 26.26 13.61 -37.15
C GLU A 312 26.98 13.96 -35.84
N LEU A 313 27.22 12.98 -34.95
CA LEU A 313 27.94 13.21 -33.69
C LEU A 313 29.39 13.65 -33.93
N THR A 314 30.03 13.14 -34.98
CA THR A 314 31.39 13.55 -35.38
C THR A 314 31.39 15.00 -35.89
N ALA A 315 30.44 15.37 -36.76
CA ALA A 315 30.29 16.74 -37.24
C ALA A 315 29.93 17.74 -36.11
N VAL A 316 29.17 17.31 -35.10
CA VAL A 316 28.91 18.12 -33.90
C VAL A 316 30.18 18.30 -33.08
N ARG A 317 31.00 17.26 -32.89
CA ARG A 317 32.28 17.37 -32.17
C ARG A 317 33.28 18.28 -32.88
N GLU A 318 33.36 18.25 -34.21
CA GLU A 318 34.19 19.19 -34.98
C GLU A 318 33.67 20.64 -34.88
N ARG A 319 32.35 20.84 -34.83
CA ARG A 319 31.75 22.17 -34.57
C ARG A 319 32.02 22.67 -33.15
N VAL A 320 31.96 21.80 -32.14
CA VAL A 320 32.30 22.18 -30.75
C VAL A 320 33.79 22.52 -30.65
N GLY A 321 34.69 21.70 -31.19
CA GLY A 321 36.13 21.98 -31.18
C GLY A 321 36.53 23.24 -31.95
N SER A 322 35.85 23.58 -33.04
CA SER A 322 36.08 24.85 -33.76
C SER A 322 35.48 26.08 -33.07
N LEU A 323 34.43 25.92 -32.26
CA LEU A 323 33.91 26.98 -31.39
C LEU A 323 34.80 27.22 -30.17
N GLU A 324 35.33 26.15 -29.56
CA GLU A 324 36.28 26.24 -28.44
C GLU A 324 37.64 26.83 -28.86
N ALA A 325 38.09 26.57 -30.10
CA ALA A 325 39.31 27.15 -30.66
C ALA A 325 39.20 28.63 -31.08
N ALA A 326 38.00 29.22 -31.06
CA ALA A 326 37.73 30.58 -31.56
C ALA A 326 37.41 31.60 -30.45
N ALA A 327 37.67 31.28 -29.19
CA ALA A 327 37.29 32.09 -28.03
C ALA A 327 38.32 33.19 -27.68
N ASP A 328 38.31 34.28 -28.45
CA ASP A 328 38.79 35.60 -27.99
C ASP A 328 37.81 36.69 -28.49
N TRP A 329 36.61 36.72 -27.90
CA TRP A 329 35.52 37.64 -28.27
C TRP A 329 35.11 38.54 -27.11
N ASN A 330 35.09 39.84 -27.39
CA ASN A 330 34.77 40.90 -26.45
C ASN A 330 33.26 40.93 -26.15
N ASN A 331 32.88 41.18 -24.88
CA ASN A 331 31.52 41.02 -24.35
C ASN A 331 30.41 41.76 -25.15
N THR A 332 30.77 42.84 -25.85
CA THR A 332 29.86 43.67 -26.65
C THR A 332 29.11 42.90 -27.74
N GLU A 333 29.73 41.89 -28.36
CA GLU A 333 29.12 41.14 -29.47
C GLU A 333 28.09 40.12 -28.95
N ILE A 334 28.35 39.53 -27.78
CA ILE A 334 27.43 38.61 -27.08
C ILE A 334 26.15 39.36 -26.70
N GLU A 335 26.26 40.59 -26.17
CA GLU A 335 25.07 41.39 -25.87
C GLU A 335 24.30 41.85 -27.13
N ARG A 336 24.94 41.92 -28.31
CA ARG A 336 24.23 42.22 -29.56
C ARG A 336 23.38 41.03 -30.00
N LEU A 337 23.98 39.84 -30.05
CA LEU A 337 23.31 38.60 -30.42
C LEU A 337 22.18 38.22 -29.45
N GLN A 338 22.33 38.49 -28.15
CA GLN A 338 21.25 38.30 -27.17
C GLN A 338 20.06 39.25 -27.39
N ARG A 339 20.30 40.49 -27.85
CA ARG A 339 19.24 41.44 -28.21
C ARG A 339 18.51 41.03 -29.49
N GLU A 340 19.26 40.60 -30.51
CA GLU A 340 18.71 40.07 -31.78
C GLU A 340 17.82 38.83 -31.53
N LEU A 341 18.29 37.87 -30.74
CA LEU A 341 17.53 36.65 -30.39
C LEU A 341 16.23 36.93 -29.60
N GLN A 342 16.22 37.95 -28.73
CA GLN A 342 15.01 38.36 -28.01
C GLN A 342 14.00 39.07 -28.93
N GLN A 343 14.46 39.74 -29.98
CA GLN A 343 13.59 40.38 -30.96
C GLN A 343 12.95 39.36 -31.90
N GLU A 344 13.69 38.36 -32.39
CA GLU A 344 13.13 37.24 -33.17
C GLU A 344 12.07 36.46 -32.38
N LYS A 345 12.30 36.18 -31.09
CA LYS A 345 11.32 35.50 -30.23
C LYS A 345 10.01 36.29 -30.09
N ARG A 346 10.08 37.62 -29.99
CA ARG A 346 8.88 38.47 -29.91
C ARG A 346 8.07 38.48 -31.21
N GLU A 347 8.72 38.54 -32.37
CA GLU A 347 8.01 38.52 -33.65
C GLU A 347 7.47 37.11 -34.00
N ARG A 348 8.12 36.02 -33.59
CA ARG A 348 7.55 34.66 -33.66
C ARG A 348 6.26 34.52 -32.84
N ILE A 349 6.26 34.96 -31.58
CA ILE A 349 5.05 34.91 -30.72
C ILE A 349 3.89 35.73 -31.32
N LYS A 350 4.17 36.87 -31.95
CA LYS A 350 3.17 37.63 -32.73
C LYS A 350 2.63 36.86 -33.94
N SER A 351 3.51 36.18 -34.69
CA SER A 351 3.13 35.38 -35.85
C SER A 351 2.20 34.22 -35.45
N ASP A 352 2.53 33.51 -34.38
CA ASP A 352 1.77 32.34 -33.92
C ASP A 352 0.37 32.74 -33.42
N LEU A 353 0.25 33.88 -32.71
CA LEU A 353 -1.04 34.46 -32.29
C LEU A 353 -1.89 35.01 -33.45
N LEU A 354 -1.29 35.31 -34.60
CA LEU A 354 -2.02 35.67 -35.82
C LEU A 354 -2.52 34.43 -36.60
N ALA A 355 -1.81 33.30 -36.49
CA ALA A 355 -2.16 32.06 -37.18
C ALA A 355 -3.41 31.37 -36.59
N GLU A 356 -3.61 31.40 -35.26
CA GLU A 356 -4.78 30.79 -34.60
C GLU A 356 -6.13 31.42 -35.02
N ARG A 357 -6.13 32.63 -35.58
CA ARG A 357 -7.38 33.36 -35.88
C ARG A 357 -8.05 32.96 -37.20
N TYR A 358 -7.43 32.11 -38.04
CA TYR A 358 -7.86 31.89 -39.43
C TYR A 358 -8.22 30.45 -39.87
N SER A 359 -8.08 29.42 -39.03
CA SER A 359 -8.40 28.03 -39.42
C SER A 359 -9.84 27.59 -39.08
N ARG A 360 -10.83 28.03 -39.89
CA ARG A 360 -12.14 27.37 -39.96
C ARG A 360 -12.33 26.68 -41.34
N LYS A 361 -12.53 25.35 -41.29
CA LYS A 361 -13.07 24.46 -42.36
C LYS A 361 -12.10 24.05 -43.51
N PRO A 362 -12.39 22.94 -44.25
CA PRO A 362 -11.44 21.81 -44.29
C PRO A 362 -10.90 21.40 -45.69
N ASP A 363 -10.20 20.25 -45.70
CA ASP A 363 -10.02 19.25 -46.78
C ASP A 363 -8.69 19.15 -47.59
N ILE A 364 -7.95 18.07 -47.25
CA ILE A 364 -7.14 17.12 -48.07
C ILE A 364 -5.87 17.58 -48.85
N ILE A 365 -4.85 16.72 -48.72
CA ILE A 365 -3.69 16.40 -49.59
C ILE A 365 -2.28 16.81 -49.08
N VAL A 366 -1.47 15.76 -48.93
CA VAL A 366 -0.13 15.63 -48.36
C VAL A 366 0.99 16.09 -49.31
N ARG A 367 2.05 16.73 -48.78
CA ARG A 367 3.50 16.35 -48.92
C ARG A 367 4.45 17.48 -48.46
N GLY A 368 5.47 17.17 -47.65
CA GLY A 368 6.64 18.06 -47.51
C GLY A 368 7.47 18.06 -46.21
N LEU A 369 8.14 16.94 -45.89
CA LEU A 369 9.31 16.83 -44.99
C LEU A 369 9.11 17.08 -43.46
N PRO A 370 10.00 16.50 -42.60
CA PRO A 370 9.68 16.25 -41.20
C PRO A 370 10.31 17.23 -40.19
N TYR A 371 9.58 17.50 -39.11
CA TYR A 371 10.09 18.21 -37.95
C TYR A 371 10.83 17.24 -37.02
N ARG A 372 12.15 17.41 -36.81
CA ARG A 372 12.87 16.71 -35.74
C ARG A 372 12.40 17.24 -34.38
N ARG A 373 11.71 16.41 -33.60
CA ARG A 373 11.75 16.52 -32.13
C ARG A 373 12.84 15.58 -31.61
N GLU A 374 13.73 16.11 -30.77
CA GLU A 374 14.56 15.28 -29.91
C GLU A 374 13.72 14.81 -28.72
N GLU A 375 12.95 13.75 -28.94
CA GLU A 375 12.34 12.96 -27.88
C GLU A 375 13.06 11.61 -27.81
N ASN A 376 13.89 11.42 -26.78
CA ASN A 376 14.02 10.14 -26.06
C ASN A 376 15.00 10.23 -24.89
N CYS A 377 14.48 10.06 -23.68
CA CYS A 377 15.02 9.17 -22.62
C CYS A 377 14.25 9.26 -21.29
N VAL A 378 12.92 9.09 -21.29
CA VAL A 378 12.16 8.46 -20.18
C VAL A 378 10.88 7.81 -20.75
N LEU A 379 11.01 6.66 -21.43
CA LEU A 379 9.87 5.80 -21.79
C LEU A 379 10.30 4.32 -21.71
N LEU A 380 10.16 3.73 -20.53
CA LEU A 380 10.23 2.28 -20.32
C LEU A 380 9.33 1.90 -19.12
N PHE A 381 8.00 1.88 -19.32
CA PHE A 381 7.10 1.14 -18.43
C PHE A 381 5.70 0.80 -19.00
N ASN A 382 5.53 0.76 -20.34
CA ASN A 382 4.27 0.28 -20.96
C ASN A 382 4.39 -1.10 -21.65
N ASP A 383 5.54 -1.45 -22.22
CA ASP A 383 5.69 -2.68 -23.05
C ASP A 383 6.03 -3.96 -22.25
N PHE A 384 5.47 -4.11 -21.05
CA PHE A 384 5.45 -5.39 -20.31
C PHE A 384 4.02 -5.85 -19.95
N VAL A 385 3.02 -5.17 -20.54
CA VAL A 385 1.57 -5.37 -20.35
C VAL A 385 0.82 -5.34 -21.70
N SER A 386 1.34 -6.08 -22.69
CA SER A 386 0.56 -6.52 -23.85
C SER A 386 0.92 -7.98 -24.15
N GLY A 387 -0.02 -8.88 -23.87
CA GLY A 387 0.14 -10.32 -24.05
C GLY A 387 -0.11 -10.74 -25.50
N GLU A 388 0.66 -10.23 -26.45
CA GLU A 388 0.64 -10.71 -27.85
C GLU A 388 2.05 -11.05 -28.33
N LEU A 389 2.48 -12.27 -28.02
CA LEU A 389 3.31 -13.16 -28.85
C LEU A 389 3.61 -14.41 -28.01
N GLY A 390 2.77 -15.45 -28.16
CA GLY A 390 2.96 -16.71 -27.45
C GLY A 390 4.14 -17.50 -28.02
N LEU A 391 5.26 -17.52 -27.28
CA LEU A 391 6.40 -18.40 -27.54
C LEU A 391 6.93 -18.98 -26.22
N ASP A 392 7.13 -20.31 -26.22
CA ASP A 392 7.53 -21.13 -25.08
C ASP A 392 9.06 -21.05 -24.82
N PRO A 393 9.57 -21.23 -23.59
CA PRO A 393 10.93 -20.82 -23.23
C PRO A 393 11.97 -21.92 -23.50
N VAL A 394 12.56 -21.94 -24.70
CA VAL A 394 13.77 -22.72 -24.98
C VAL A 394 14.83 -21.87 -25.70
N GLY A 395 16.00 -21.73 -25.08
CA GLY A 395 17.24 -21.33 -25.75
C GLY A 395 17.76 -19.92 -25.45
N LEU A 396 18.45 -19.75 -24.31
CA LEU A 396 19.31 -18.59 -24.06
C LEU A 396 20.77 -19.03 -23.86
N VAL A 397 21.46 -19.36 -24.96
CA VAL A 397 22.90 -19.64 -25.01
C VAL A 397 23.50 -19.04 -26.29
N ALA A 398 24.66 -18.40 -26.15
CA ALA A 398 25.37 -17.61 -27.18
C ALA A 398 24.64 -16.31 -27.59
N VAL A 399 25.32 -15.21 -27.93
CA VAL A 399 26.66 -15.07 -28.53
C VAL A 399 27.54 -14.06 -27.78
N HIS A 400 28.83 -14.36 -27.67
CA HIS A 400 29.85 -13.43 -27.16
C HIS A 400 31.09 -13.51 -28.06
N ARG A 401 31.29 -12.54 -28.99
CA ARG A 401 32.58 -12.20 -29.63
C ARG A 401 32.48 -11.07 -30.67
N LEU A 402 33.66 -10.51 -30.97
CA LEU A 402 33.99 -9.43 -31.91
C LEU A 402 33.63 -8.02 -31.35
N SER A 403 34.52 -7.03 -31.31
CA SER A 403 35.85 -6.88 -31.95
C SER A 403 36.90 -6.19 -31.04
N GLN A 404 38.19 -6.35 -31.34
CA GLN A 404 39.29 -5.53 -30.79
C GLN A 404 39.75 -4.50 -31.85
N PRO A 405 40.57 -3.51 -31.47
CA PRO A 405 41.96 -3.61 -31.95
C PRO A 405 43.09 -3.19 -30.98
N THR A 406 44.18 -3.97 -31.05
CA THR A 406 45.62 -3.58 -30.99
C THR A 406 46.24 -2.88 -29.76
N LYS A 407 46.87 -3.71 -28.91
CA LYS A 407 48.29 -3.68 -28.46
C LYS A 407 49.00 -2.32 -28.24
N THR A 408 49.37 -2.05 -26.98
CA THR A 408 50.78 -2.01 -26.52
C THR A 408 50.87 -2.46 -25.05
N ARG A 409 52.02 -3.04 -24.66
CA ARG A 409 52.39 -3.43 -23.28
C ARG A 409 53.89 -3.16 -23.10
N PRO A 410 54.35 -2.79 -21.89
CA PRO A 410 54.95 -3.80 -21.01
C PRO A 410 54.30 -3.86 -19.62
N ASN A 411 54.75 -4.80 -18.80
CA ASN A 411 54.20 -5.25 -17.51
C ASN A 411 55.38 -5.62 -16.58
N PRO A 412 55.21 -5.92 -15.28
CA PRO A 412 54.23 -5.46 -14.28
C PRO A 412 55.02 -4.54 -13.29
N PRO A 413 55.20 -4.73 -11.95
CA PRO A 413 54.44 -5.41 -10.88
C PRO A 413 53.92 -4.48 -9.75
N LEU A 414 52.68 -4.71 -9.29
CA LEU A 414 52.27 -4.74 -7.86
C LEU A 414 50.73 -4.85 -7.73
N LEU A 415 50.20 -6.08 -7.70
CA LEU A 415 49.08 -6.42 -6.79
C LEU A 415 48.96 -7.93 -6.62
N ALA A 416 49.78 -8.49 -5.74
CA ALA A 416 49.63 -9.85 -5.24
C ALA A 416 49.24 -9.81 -3.76
N ARG A 417 47.93 -9.80 -3.48
CA ARG A 417 47.36 -10.43 -2.27
C ARG A 417 45.91 -10.80 -2.51
N LEU A 418 45.77 -11.95 -3.17
CA LEU A 418 44.52 -12.71 -3.24
C LEU A 418 43.94 -12.95 -1.85
N ILE A 419 42.64 -12.74 -1.74
CA ILE A 419 41.82 -13.33 -0.67
C ILE A 419 42.01 -14.84 -0.74
N ASN A 420 42.36 -15.46 0.39
CA ASN A 420 42.70 -16.86 0.44
C ASN A 420 41.44 -17.73 0.27
N LEU A 421 41.27 -18.34 -0.91
CA LEU A 421 40.22 -19.30 -1.20
C LEU A 421 40.47 -20.62 -0.46
N HIS A 422 40.00 -20.72 0.78
CA HIS A 422 39.94 -21.97 1.55
C HIS A 422 38.77 -21.94 2.57
N ASP A 423 37.53 -22.14 2.09
CA ASP A 423 36.54 -23.04 2.74
C ASP A 423 35.23 -23.30 1.94
N ARG A 424 35.22 -23.03 0.62
CA ARG A 424 34.00 -23.17 -0.20
C ARG A 424 33.46 -24.61 -0.28
N ASP A 425 34.35 -25.61 -0.15
CA ASP A 425 33.97 -27.03 -0.11
C ASP A 425 33.57 -27.54 1.28
N ARG A 426 33.70 -26.73 2.35
CA ARG A 426 33.22 -27.10 3.68
C ARG A 426 31.78 -26.66 3.88
N VAL A 427 31.45 -25.43 3.50
CA VAL A 427 30.07 -24.91 3.48
C VAL A 427 29.15 -25.78 2.60
N LEU A 428 29.66 -26.30 1.46
CA LEU A 428 28.90 -27.19 0.58
C LEU A 428 28.84 -28.67 1.02
N ARG A 429 29.58 -29.06 2.08
CA ARG A 429 29.51 -30.37 2.73
C ARG A 429 28.70 -30.35 4.03
N GLU A 430 28.74 -29.28 4.81
CA GLU A 430 27.87 -29.12 5.99
C GLU A 430 26.45 -28.65 5.60
N GLY A 431 26.29 -27.83 4.55
CA GLY A 431 24.98 -27.47 3.98
C GLY A 431 24.20 -28.65 3.37
N ARG A 432 24.88 -29.77 3.07
CA ARG A 432 24.26 -31.03 2.61
C ARG A 432 24.03 -32.07 3.70
N ARG A 433 24.33 -31.74 4.97
CA ARG A 433 24.04 -32.60 6.14
C ARG A 433 22.82 -32.14 6.96
N LEU A 434 22.19 -31.03 6.58
CA LEU A 434 21.02 -30.44 7.25
C LEU A 434 19.81 -30.19 6.31
N ARG A 435 19.77 -30.86 5.16
CA ARG A 435 18.54 -31.01 4.33
C ARG A 435 18.37 -32.48 3.97
N GLY A 436 17.93 -33.26 4.96
CA GLY A 436 17.88 -34.73 4.83
C GLY A 436 17.28 -35.46 6.04
N THR A 437 16.44 -34.81 6.85
CA THR A 437 15.73 -35.42 7.98
C THR A 437 14.25 -35.00 8.01
N GLY A 438 13.59 -35.15 6.87
CA GLY A 438 12.15 -35.43 6.87
C GLY A 438 11.96 -36.86 7.37
N LEU A 439 11.96 -37.04 8.69
CA LEU A 439 11.79 -38.36 9.32
C LEU A 439 10.74 -38.24 10.42
N ALA A 440 9.56 -38.77 10.12
CA ALA A 440 8.50 -38.94 11.10
C ALA A 440 8.98 -39.91 12.18
N VAL A 441 8.99 -39.49 13.44
CA VAL A 441 9.14 -40.42 14.55
C VAL A 441 7.77 -41.05 14.81
N HIS A 442 7.56 -42.22 14.21
CA HIS A 442 6.55 -43.15 14.69
C HIS A 442 7.03 -43.75 16.02
N GLU A 443 6.63 -43.18 17.16
CA GLU A 443 6.72 -43.91 18.42
C GLU A 443 5.61 -44.97 18.46
N HIS A 444 5.99 -46.22 18.75
CA HIS A 444 5.04 -47.27 19.12
C HIS A 444 4.56 -47.03 20.56
N LEU A 445 3.48 -46.25 20.69
CA LEU A 445 2.76 -46.11 21.95
C LEU A 445 2.21 -47.48 22.40
N PRO A 446 2.41 -47.88 23.68
CA PRO A 446 1.94 -49.16 24.18
C PRO A 446 0.39 -49.27 24.18
N PRO A 447 -0.17 -50.50 24.17
CA PRO A 447 -1.58 -50.75 23.87
C PRO A 447 -2.63 -49.91 24.63
N PRO A 448 -2.46 -49.56 25.93
CA PRO A 448 -3.47 -48.78 26.66
C PRO A 448 -3.75 -47.38 26.08
N LEU A 449 -2.77 -46.77 25.41
CA LEU A 449 -2.90 -45.41 24.85
C LEU A 449 -3.49 -45.39 23.44
N GLN A 450 -3.49 -46.52 22.72
CA GLN A 450 -4.13 -46.60 21.41
C GLN A 450 -5.66 -46.61 21.51
N ALA A 451 -6.22 -47.19 22.58
CA ALA A 451 -7.66 -47.22 22.85
C ALA A 451 -8.27 -45.84 23.15
N ALA A 452 -7.48 -44.87 23.63
CA ALA A 452 -7.95 -43.51 23.90
C ALA A 452 -8.09 -42.65 22.63
N ARG A 453 -7.22 -42.87 21.62
CA ARG A 453 -7.20 -42.07 20.39
C ARG A 453 -8.40 -42.32 19.47
N ALA A 454 -9.02 -43.49 19.55
CA ALA A 454 -10.19 -43.87 18.77
C ALA A 454 -11.51 -43.17 19.19
N LYS A 455 -11.49 -42.30 20.20
CA LYS A 455 -12.68 -41.58 20.71
C LYS A 455 -12.63 -40.05 20.57
N LEU A 456 -11.59 -39.47 19.96
CA LEU A 456 -11.33 -38.02 19.97
C LEU A 456 -10.92 -37.42 18.61
N VAL A 457 -11.32 -38.02 17.49
CA VAL A 457 -11.18 -37.42 16.16
C VAL A 457 -12.54 -37.43 15.45
N PRO A 458 -13.28 -36.31 15.42
CA PRO A 458 -14.43 -36.15 14.54
C PRO A 458 -13.99 -36.15 13.07
N ASP A 459 -14.87 -36.64 12.20
CA ASP A 459 -14.63 -36.76 10.76
C ASP A 459 -14.47 -35.37 10.10
N ARG A 460 -13.31 -35.13 9.47
CA ARG A 460 -12.95 -33.83 8.87
C ARG A 460 -13.77 -33.49 7.63
N ASP A 461 -14.29 -34.50 6.93
CA ASP A 461 -15.00 -34.30 5.67
C ASP A 461 -16.48 -33.95 5.90
N ALA A 462 -17.06 -34.43 7.02
CA ALA A 462 -18.38 -33.98 7.47
C ALA A 462 -18.35 -32.55 8.02
N ALA A 463 -17.29 -32.17 8.74
CA ALA A 463 -17.15 -30.84 9.34
C ALA A 463 -16.96 -29.73 8.28
N THR A 464 -16.14 -29.96 7.26
CA THR A 464 -15.92 -29.00 6.16
C THR A 464 -17.17 -28.80 5.29
N THR A 465 -17.98 -29.85 5.09
CA THR A 465 -19.27 -29.74 4.40
C THR A 465 -20.26 -28.89 5.21
N LYS A 466 -20.37 -29.14 6.53
CA LYS A 466 -21.27 -28.39 7.41
C LYS A 466 -20.83 -26.93 7.65
N ALA A 467 -19.52 -26.66 7.64
CA ALA A 467 -18.98 -25.30 7.70
C ALA A 467 -19.27 -24.49 6.42
N ARG A 468 -19.27 -25.15 5.24
CA ARG A 468 -19.68 -24.53 3.96
C ARG A 468 -21.17 -24.26 3.86
N GLU A 469 -22.01 -25.00 4.56
CA GLU A 469 -23.46 -24.72 4.64
C GLU A 469 -23.75 -23.57 5.63
N ASN A 470 -22.98 -23.48 6.73
CA ASN A 470 -23.14 -22.43 7.74
C ASN A 470 -22.53 -21.07 7.37
N SER A 471 -21.67 -20.95 6.35
CA SER A 471 -21.08 -19.66 5.90
C SER A 471 -22.06 -18.71 5.18
N THR A 472 -23.37 -18.94 5.32
CA THR A 472 -24.43 -18.26 4.56
C THR A 472 -25.20 -17.19 5.35
N LEU A 473 -24.76 -16.82 6.56
CA LEU A 473 -25.47 -15.93 7.47
C LEU A 473 -24.66 -14.67 7.90
N ALA A 474 -24.80 -13.63 7.08
CA ALA A 474 -24.70 -12.19 7.38
C ALA A 474 -23.56 -11.68 8.30
N LEU A 475 -22.56 -11.04 7.70
CA LEU A 475 -21.78 -9.98 8.35
C LEU A 475 -22.64 -8.71 8.57
N GLY A 476 -22.12 -7.73 9.31
CA GLY A 476 -22.90 -6.68 9.97
C GLY A 476 -22.82 -6.74 11.50
N GLU A 477 -21.64 -7.09 12.00
CA GLU A 477 -21.28 -7.25 13.43
C GLU A 477 -21.13 -5.92 14.18
N VAL A 478 -20.90 -4.83 13.45
CA VAL A 478 -20.80 -3.47 14.01
C VAL A 478 -21.66 -2.49 13.21
N ASP A 479 -21.99 -1.37 13.85
CA ASP A 479 -22.72 -0.26 13.22
C ASP A 479 -21.80 0.64 12.41
N LEU A 480 -20.60 0.89 12.95
CA LEU A 480 -19.61 1.82 12.44
C LEU A 480 -18.23 1.16 12.35
N ALA A 481 -17.38 1.66 11.47
CA ALA A 481 -15.96 1.34 11.50
C ALA A 481 -15.09 2.57 11.17
N ILE A 482 -13.88 2.57 11.73
CA ILE A 482 -12.80 3.44 11.27
C ILE A 482 -12.06 2.74 10.14
N GLY A 483 -11.76 3.49 9.08
CA GLY A 483 -10.78 3.13 8.07
C GLY A 483 -9.69 4.19 7.92
N GLY A 484 -8.63 3.84 7.20
CA GLY A 484 -7.54 4.75 6.83
C GLY A 484 -7.32 4.72 5.31
N ASP A 485 -7.10 5.88 4.71
CA ASP A 485 -7.10 6.08 3.25
C ASP A 485 -5.88 6.90 2.79
N GLN A 486 -4.94 6.22 2.11
CA GLN A 486 -3.74 6.82 1.50
C GLN A 486 -3.81 6.92 -0.03
N GLY A 487 -4.67 6.12 -0.66
CA GLY A 487 -4.80 5.99 -2.11
C GLY A 487 -6.14 5.39 -2.54
N GLY A 488 -7.18 5.49 -1.69
CA GLY A 488 -8.47 4.81 -1.83
C GLY A 488 -8.81 3.85 -0.69
N SER A 489 -7.98 3.70 0.34
CA SER A 489 -8.11 2.60 1.30
C SER A 489 -9.31 2.65 2.27
N ILE A 490 -10.15 3.68 2.26
CA ILE A 490 -11.52 3.65 2.82
C ILE A 490 -12.52 3.31 1.71
N ARG A 491 -12.40 4.01 0.58
CA ARG A 491 -13.39 4.02 -0.51
C ARG A 491 -13.41 2.72 -1.33
N ILE A 492 -12.25 2.13 -1.63
CA ILE A 492 -12.09 0.86 -2.34
C ILE A 492 -12.78 -0.30 -1.58
N PRO A 493 -12.46 -0.56 -0.29
CA PRO A 493 -13.14 -1.62 0.43
C PRO A 493 -14.62 -1.32 0.66
N ALA A 494 -15.01 -0.05 0.81
CA ALA A 494 -16.42 0.32 0.87
C ALA A 494 -17.18 -0.05 -0.42
N ALA A 495 -16.63 0.33 -1.59
CA ALA A 495 -17.19 0.02 -2.90
C ALA A 495 -17.37 -1.48 -3.13
N TRP A 496 -16.33 -2.29 -2.90
CA TRP A 496 -16.40 -3.74 -3.10
C TRP A 496 -17.20 -4.49 -2.02
N SER A 497 -17.42 -3.87 -0.86
CA SER A 497 -18.25 -4.43 0.22
C SER A 497 -19.71 -3.96 0.20
N GLY A 498 -20.06 -2.99 -0.64
CA GLY A 498 -21.42 -2.45 -0.73
C GLY A 498 -21.82 -1.61 0.50
N VAL A 499 -20.86 -0.96 1.16
CA VAL A 499 -21.06 -0.09 2.32
C VAL A 499 -20.63 1.35 1.98
N VAL A 500 -20.91 2.30 2.87
CA VAL A 500 -20.52 3.71 2.70
C VAL A 500 -19.16 3.96 3.35
N GLY A 501 -18.26 4.64 2.64
CA GLY A 501 -16.93 4.99 3.16
C GLY A 501 -16.49 6.37 2.74
N LEU A 502 -16.26 7.26 3.71
CA LEU A 502 -15.80 8.62 3.46
C LEU A 502 -14.30 8.76 3.74
N LYS A 503 -13.55 9.24 2.75
CA LYS A 503 -12.27 9.93 2.98
C LYS A 503 -12.57 11.42 3.16
N PRO A 504 -12.47 11.98 4.39
CA PRO A 504 -12.76 13.39 4.64
C PRO A 504 -11.76 14.31 3.92
N THR A 505 -11.99 15.62 3.97
CA THR A 505 -10.97 16.59 3.57
C THR A 505 -9.67 16.36 4.35
N TYR A 506 -8.52 16.46 3.68
CA TYR A 506 -7.21 16.37 4.32
C TYR A 506 -7.08 17.36 5.49
N GLY A 507 -6.63 16.87 6.65
CA GLY A 507 -6.51 17.66 7.88
C GLY A 507 -7.82 17.92 8.65
N LEU A 508 -9.00 17.52 8.15
CA LEU A 508 -10.27 17.70 8.87
C LEU A 508 -10.38 16.76 10.09
N VAL A 509 -9.93 15.51 9.96
CA VAL A 509 -9.87 14.52 11.03
C VAL A 509 -8.40 14.29 11.41
N PRO A 510 -8.03 14.34 12.70
CA PRO A 510 -6.64 14.16 13.13
C PRO A 510 -6.17 12.72 12.89
N TYR A 511 -4.95 12.60 12.37
CA TYR A 511 -4.24 11.34 12.18
C TYR A 511 -3.41 10.91 13.41
N THR A 512 -3.40 11.72 14.47
CA THR A 512 -2.69 11.47 15.74
C THR A 512 -2.95 10.07 16.29
N GLY A 513 -1.87 9.30 16.43
CA GLY A 513 -1.87 7.93 16.95
C GLY A 513 -2.13 6.82 15.91
N CYS A 514 -2.28 7.16 14.63
CA CYS A 514 -2.29 6.19 13.53
C CYS A 514 -0.87 5.98 12.98
N VAL A 515 -0.55 4.76 12.51
CA VAL A 515 0.72 4.49 11.79
C VAL A 515 0.74 5.29 10.49
N SER A 516 1.67 6.24 10.35
CA SER A 516 1.81 7.06 9.14
C SER A 516 2.44 6.28 8.00
N ALA A 517 1.84 6.44 6.82
CA ALA A 517 2.41 5.99 5.57
C ALA A 517 3.21 7.11 4.91
N GLU A 518 2.54 8.20 4.58
CA GLU A 518 3.13 9.38 3.96
C GLU A 518 2.29 10.58 4.42
N THR A 519 2.94 11.54 5.08
CA THR A 519 2.25 12.57 5.87
C THR A 519 1.24 13.38 5.04
N THR A 520 1.53 13.64 3.77
CA THR A 520 0.67 14.43 2.86
C THR A 520 -0.46 13.63 2.21
N LEU A 521 -0.47 12.30 2.34
CA LEU A 521 -1.48 11.40 1.76
C LEU A 521 -2.36 10.72 2.83
N ASP A 522 -1.91 10.69 4.09
CA ASP A 522 -2.61 10.05 5.20
C ASP A 522 -3.96 10.70 5.52
N HIS A 523 -5.04 9.90 5.44
CA HIS A 523 -6.36 10.26 5.96
C HIS A 523 -6.89 9.12 6.86
N VAL A 524 -7.68 9.47 7.86
CA VAL A 524 -8.49 8.54 8.66
C VAL A 524 -9.94 9.01 8.60
N GLY A 525 -10.91 8.08 8.56
CA GLY A 525 -12.28 8.45 8.29
C GLY A 525 -13.33 7.38 8.59
N PRO A 526 -14.61 7.78 8.63
CA PRO A 526 -15.72 6.91 8.99
C PRO A 526 -16.18 6.02 7.83
N MET A 527 -16.65 4.82 8.21
CA MET A 527 -17.30 3.86 7.35
C MET A 527 -18.56 3.35 8.08
N ALA A 528 -19.67 3.17 7.36
CA ALA A 528 -20.92 2.67 7.93
C ALA A 528 -21.82 2.05 6.85
N ARG A 529 -22.98 1.50 7.25
CA ARG A 529 -24.00 1.00 6.30
C ARG A 529 -24.85 2.11 5.66
N THR A 530 -24.91 3.30 6.24
CA THR A 530 -25.71 4.45 5.76
C THR A 530 -24.88 5.73 5.74
N VAL A 531 -25.28 6.70 4.91
CA VAL A 531 -24.66 8.03 4.85
C VAL A 531 -24.90 8.82 6.13
N GLU A 532 -26.06 8.63 6.78
CA GLU A 532 -26.38 9.27 8.07
C GLU A 532 -25.40 8.82 9.16
N ASP A 533 -25.10 7.52 9.27
CA ASP A 533 -24.13 7.00 10.23
C ASP A 533 -22.69 7.48 9.93
N VAL A 534 -22.31 7.58 8.65
CA VAL A 534 -21.03 8.18 8.22
C VAL A 534 -20.96 9.67 8.60
N ALA A 535 -22.03 10.44 8.39
CA ALA A 535 -22.10 11.85 8.74
C ALA A 535 -22.01 12.07 10.26
N MET A 536 -22.80 11.31 11.03
CA MET A 536 -22.82 11.35 12.50
C MET A 536 -21.44 11.01 13.09
N MET A 537 -20.76 10.00 12.52
CA MET A 537 -19.40 9.68 12.93
C MET A 537 -18.42 10.78 12.53
N LEU A 538 -18.54 11.41 11.35
CA LEU A 538 -17.70 12.56 10.98
C LEU A 538 -17.86 13.75 11.94
N GLU A 539 -19.08 14.05 12.41
CA GLU A 539 -19.33 15.10 13.41
C GLU A 539 -18.53 14.88 14.71
N VAL A 540 -18.28 13.61 15.07
CA VAL A 540 -17.51 13.22 16.26
C VAL A 540 -16.01 13.18 15.99
N LEU A 541 -15.59 12.77 14.79
CA LEU A 541 -14.18 12.60 14.46
C LEU A 541 -13.47 13.92 14.10
N SER A 542 -14.18 14.87 13.51
CA SER A 542 -13.61 16.08 12.90
C SER A 542 -13.21 17.19 13.88
N GLY A 543 -12.31 18.08 13.45
CA GLY A 543 -11.84 19.25 14.19
C GLY A 543 -10.41 19.12 14.72
N TYR A 544 -9.82 20.26 15.07
CA TYR A 544 -8.44 20.42 15.54
C TYR A 544 -8.18 19.61 16.81
N ASP A 545 -7.04 18.96 16.92
CA ASP A 545 -6.62 18.18 18.10
C ASP A 545 -5.63 18.89 19.01
N ASP A 546 -5.72 20.22 19.07
CA ASP A 546 -4.83 21.11 19.83
C ASP A 546 -3.34 21.01 19.43
N GLY A 547 -3.09 20.59 18.18
CA GLY A 547 -1.78 20.64 17.54
C GLY A 547 -0.93 19.39 17.73
N LEU A 548 -1.55 18.25 18.03
CA LEU A 548 -0.88 16.96 18.06
C LEU A 548 -0.63 16.42 16.63
N ASP A 549 -1.51 16.73 15.67
CA ASP A 549 -1.31 16.38 14.25
C ASP A 549 -0.84 17.58 13.40
N PRO A 550 0.36 17.54 12.78
CA PRO A 550 0.86 18.59 11.88
C PRO A 550 0.04 18.77 10.59
N ARG A 551 -0.85 17.81 10.26
CA ARG A 551 -1.68 17.86 9.03
C ARG A 551 -2.83 18.86 9.15
N GLN A 552 -3.23 19.20 10.38
CA GLN A 552 -4.38 20.06 10.62
C GLN A 552 -3.99 21.54 10.61
N ALA A 553 -4.79 22.37 9.92
CA ALA A 553 -4.74 23.81 10.11
C ALA A 553 -5.24 24.18 11.51
N PRO A 554 -4.61 25.13 12.23
CA PRO A 554 -5.09 25.58 13.54
C PRO A 554 -6.54 26.04 13.50
N ASN A 555 -7.30 25.72 14.54
CA ASN A 555 -8.72 26.07 14.71
C ASN A 555 -9.68 25.46 13.65
N ILE A 556 -9.27 24.45 12.89
CA ILE A 556 -10.20 23.69 12.04
C ILE A 556 -11.30 23.05 12.90
N SER A 557 -12.54 23.07 12.43
CA SER A 557 -13.71 22.51 13.14
C SER A 557 -14.52 21.60 12.22
N GLY A 558 -15.22 20.65 12.82
CA GLY A 558 -16.30 19.93 12.16
C GLY A 558 -17.52 20.82 11.93
N GLN A 559 -18.46 20.33 11.12
CA GLN A 559 -19.80 20.91 10.97
C GLN A 559 -20.86 19.99 11.58
N ASN A 560 -22.10 20.45 11.74
CA ASN A 560 -23.24 19.57 12.04
C ASN A 560 -23.74 18.90 10.75
N TYR A 561 -22.97 17.93 10.23
CA TYR A 561 -23.26 17.21 8.99
C TYR A 561 -24.63 16.51 8.96
N VAL A 562 -25.10 15.91 10.06
CA VAL A 562 -26.38 15.16 10.12
C VAL A 562 -27.57 16.10 9.89
N SER A 563 -27.56 17.27 10.55
CA SER A 563 -28.61 18.30 10.41
C SER A 563 -28.77 18.84 8.99
N GLN A 564 -27.78 18.60 8.13
CA GLN A 564 -27.76 19.04 6.74
C GLN A 564 -28.29 17.98 5.75
N LEU A 565 -28.59 16.76 6.22
CA LEU A 565 -29.07 15.64 5.40
C LEU A 565 -30.58 15.73 5.11
N THR A 566 -31.02 16.78 4.42
CA THR A 566 -32.43 16.91 4.00
C THR A 566 -32.82 15.82 2.99
N GLY A 567 -31.93 15.52 2.04
CA GLY A 567 -32.22 14.70 0.86
C GLY A 567 -32.76 15.51 -0.33
N ASP A 568 -32.97 16.81 -0.15
CA ASP A 568 -33.21 17.76 -1.24
C ASP A 568 -31.87 18.30 -1.75
N ILE A 569 -31.62 18.14 -3.04
CA ILE A 569 -30.43 18.64 -3.75
C ILE A 569 -30.81 19.53 -4.94
N SER A 570 -31.98 20.17 -4.87
CA SER A 570 -32.47 21.12 -5.87
C SER A 570 -31.43 22.20 -6.20
N GLY A 571 -31.02 22.25 -7.46
CA GLY A 571 -30.03 23.21 -7.97
C GLY A 571 -28.55 22.84 -7.73
N ILE A 572 -28.26 21.68 -7.13
CA ILE A 572 -26.88 21.13 -7.10
C ILE A 572 -26.46 20.74 -8.52
N ARG A 573 -25.26 21.16 -8.92
CA ARG A 573 -24.67 20.79 -10.22
C ARG A 573 -23.69 19.65 -10.03
N VAL A 574 -23.97 18.51 -10.65
CA VAL A 574 -23.17 17.29 -10.60
C VAL A 574 -22.37 17.17 -11.89
N GLY A 575 -21.04 17.13 -11.75
CA GLY A 575 -20.13 16.93 -12.89
C GLY A 575 -19.70 15.47 -13.01
N LEU A 576 -20.18 14.77 -14.03
CA LEU A 576 -19.67 13.44 -14.43
C LEU A 576 -18.26 13.58 -14.99
N LEU A 577 -17.24 13.13 -14.25
CA LEU A 577 -15.85 13.33 -14.62
C LEU A 577 -15.44 12.33 -15.70
N LYS A 578 -15.44 12.77 -16.97
CA LYS A 578 -15.19 11.96 -18.17
C LYS A 578 -13.98 11.03 -18.04
N GLU A 579 -12.86 11.56 -17.55
CA GLU A 579 -11.59 10.83 -17.45
C GLU A 579 -11.59 9.70 -16.39
N GLY A 580 -12.62 9.62 -15.54
CA GLY A 580 -12.80 8.53 -14.56
C GLY A 580 -13.57 7.32 -15.09
N PHE A 581 -14.13 7.39 -16.30
CA PHE A 581 -14.87 6.32 -16.99
C PHE A 581 -14.07 5.83 -18.22
N GLY A 582 -14.41 4.66 -18.74
CA GLY A 582 -13.82 4.13 -19.98
C GLY A 582 -12.31 3.85 -19.88
N LEU A 583 -11.81 3.55 -18.68
CA LEU A 583 -10.40 3.21 -18.48
C LEU A 583 -10.08 1.89 -19.21
N VAL A 584 -8.82 1.69 -19.59
CA VAL A 584 -8.34 0.42 -20.22
C VAL A 584 -8.60 -0.82 -19.34
N THR A 585 -8.89 -0.60 -18.06
CA THR A 585 -9.20 -1.64 -17.07
C THR A 585 -10.65 -1.61 -16.59
N SER A 586 -11.50 -0.76 -17.17
CA SER A 586 -12.92 -0.71 -16.83
C SER A 586 -13.66 -1.95 -17.31
N GLU A 587 -14.56 -2.44 -16.47
CA GLU A 587 -15.66 -3.30 -16.91
C GLU A 587 -16.83 -2.38 -17.29
N ALA A 588 -17.36 -2.50 -18.51
CA ALA A 588 -18.38 -1.56 -19.02
C ALA A 588 -19.63 -1.49 -18.13
N ASP A 589 -20.05 -2.63 -17.57
CA ASP A 589 -21.20 -2.71 -16.66
C ASP A 589 -20.98 -2.04 -15.29
N VAL A 590 -19.73 -1.71 -14.93
CA VAL A 590 -19.41 -0.87 -13.76
C VAL A 590 -19.54 0.60 -14.09
N ASP A 591 -19.02 1.01 -15.25
CA ASP A 591 -19.09 2.39 -15.72
C ASP A 591 -20.54 2.80 -16.04
N ASP A 592 -21.28 1.94 -16.77
CA ASP A 592 -22.70 2.13 -17.11
C ASP A 592 -23.58 2.27 -15.86
N LEU A 593 -23.43 1.37 -14.88
CA LEU A 593 -24.19 1.39 -13.63
C LEU A 593 -23.92 2.67 -12.81
N VAL A 594 -22.68 3.17 -12.80
CA VAL A 594 -22.35 4.44 -12.14
C VAL A 594 -22.87 5.65 -12.92
N HIS A 595 -22.90 5.60 -14.26
CA HIS A 595 -23.55 6.61 -15.08
C HIS A 595 -25.06 6.69 -14.78
N GLU A 596 -25.76 5.55 -14.76
CA GLU A 596 -27.18 5.47 -14.40
C GLU A 596 -27.44 6.02 -13.00
N ALA A 597 -26.70 5.54 -11.99
CA ALA A 597 -26.78 6.00 -10.62
C ALA A 597 -26.56 7.51 -10.45
N ALA A 598 -25.64 8.10 -11.21
CA ALA A 598 -25.41 9.53 -11.20
C ALA A 598 -26.57 10.30 -11.85
N HIS A 599 -27.13 9.81 -12.96
CA HIS A 599 -28.26 10.45 -13.64
C HIS A 599 -29.55 10.40 -12.81
N GLU A 600 -29.74 9.39 -11.95
CA GLU A 600 -30.86 9.33 -11.00
C GLU A 600 -30.94 10.55 -10.07
N LEU A 601 -29.83 11.22 -9.76
CA LEU A 601 -29.79 12.45 -8.94
C LEU A 601 -30.67 13.58 -9.50
N THR A 602 -30.97 13.56 -10.81
CA THR A 602 -31.91 14.51 -11.44
C THR A 602 -33.32 14.42 -10.86
N SER A 603 -33.73 13.25 -10.36
CA SER A 603 -35.04 13.05 -9.70
C SER A 603 -35.17 13.81 -8.36
N ALA A 604 -34.04 14.15 -7.72
CA ALA A 604 -33.97 14.96 -6.50
C ALA A 604 -33.60 16.43 -6.77
N GLY A 605 -33.72 16.88 -8.03
CA GLY A 605 -33.59 18.30 -8.42
C GLY A 605 -32.17 18.76 -8.79
N ALA A 606 -31.19 17.87 -8.85
CA ALA A 606 -29.84 18.20 -9.34
C ALA A 606 -29.80 18.31 -10.87
N THR A 607 -28.82 19.05 -11.41
CA THR A 607 -28.41 18.90 -12.82
C THR A 607 -27.20 17.97 -12.91
N VAL A 608 -27.14 17.15 -13.97
CA VAL A 608 -26.05 16.19 -14.19
C VAL A 608 -25.51 16.41 -15.59
N GLU A 609 -24.25 16.83 -15.70
CA GLU A 609 -23.57 17.14 -16.96
C GLU A 609 -22.17 16.53 -16.96
N GLU A 610 -21.61 16.26 -18.15
CA GLU A 610 -20.22 15.81 -18.24
C GLU A 610 -19.23 16.97 -18.01
N VAL A 611 -18.15 16.68 -17.29
CA VAL A 611 -17.02 17.60 -17.07
C VAL A 611 -15.71 16.89 -17.37
N SER A 612 -14.75 17.66 -17.89
CA SER A 612 -13.40 17.18 -18.20
C SER A 612 -12.40 17.81 -17.23
N VAL A 613 -11.55 16.97 -16.64
CA VAL A 613 -10.29 17.36 -16.00
C VAL A 613 -9.19 16.52 -16.66
N PRO A 614 -8.58 16.97 -17.77
CA PRO A 614 -7.67 16.16 -18.58
C PRO A 614 -6.43 15.62 -17.84
N MET A 615 -6.10 16.23 -16.68
CA MET A 615 -4.99 15.83 -15.80
C MET A 615 -5.38 14.71 -14.80
N HIS A 616 -6.64 14.27 -14.76
CA HIS A 616 -7.08 13.20 -13.87
C HIS A 616 -6.28 11.89 -14.05
N PRO A 617 -6.01 11.39 -15.28
CA PRO A 617 -5.20 10.19 -15.50
C PRO A 617 -3.75 10.33 -14.99
N ASP A 618 -3.15 11.52 -15.14
CA ASP A 618 -1.82 11.83 -14.58
C ASP A 618 -1.81 11.73 -13.05
N GLY A 619 -2.96 11.91 -12.39
CA GLY A 619 -3.08 11.90 -10.93
C GLY A 619 -2.58 10.62 -10.28
N CYS A 620 -2.78 9.46 -10.90
CA CYS A 620 -2.24 8.19 -10.41
C CYS A 620 -0.70 8.14 -10.53
N HIS A 621 -0.13 8.66 -11.61
CA HIS A 621 1.32 8.73 -11.78
C HIS A 621 1.97 9.70 -10.79
N LEU A 622 1.37 10.88 -10.59
CA LEU A 622 1.82 11.84 -9.59
C LEU A 622 1.73 11.25 -8.17
N TRP A 623 0.60 10.62 -7.83
CA TRP A 623 0.41 9.99 -6.54
C TRP A 623 1.46 8.90 -6.29
N ASN A 624 1.76 8.04 -7.27
CA ASN A 624 2.77 7.00 -7.13
C ASN A 624 4.17 7.57 -6.79
N THR A 625 4.59 8.67 -7.44
CA THR A 625 5.90 9.30 -7.16
C THR A 625 5.99 9.85 -5.73
N VAL A 626 4.90 10.40 -5.19
CA VAL A 626 4.81 10.85 -3.80
C VAL A 626 4.72 9.66 -2.83
N ALA A 627 3.81 8.72 -3.10
CA ALA A 627 3.50 7.60 -2.22
C ALA A 627 4.67 6.63 -2.03
N ILE A 628 5.43 6.30 -3.08
CA ILE A 628 6.52 5.32 -3.03
C ILE A 628 7.70 5.89 -2.22
N GLU A 629 8.29 6.99 -2.67
CA GLU A 629 9.45 7.60 -2.02
C GLU A 629 9.09 8.14 -0.62
N GLY A 630 7.91 8.73 -0.47
CA GLY A 630 7.41 9.26 0.79
C GLY A 630 7.08 8.18 1.82
N THR A 631 6.51 7.03 1.40
CA THR A 631 6.36 5.86 2.28
C THR A 631 7.71 5.35 2.75
N LEU A 632 8.68 5.22 1.85
CA LEU A 632 10.02 4.79 2.20
C LEU A 632 10.68 5.73 3.24
N GLN A 633 10.51 7.05 3.10
CA GLN A 633 11.04 8.01 4.08
C GLN A 633 10.29 7.99 5.41
N THR A 634 8.95 8.04 5.39
CA THR A 634 8.13 8.26 6.59
C THR A 634 7.89 6.95 7.34
N MET A 635 7.37 5.94 6.64
CA MET A 635 7.00 4.65 7.24
C MET A 635 8.22 3.76 7.50
N ILE A 636 9.12 3.61 6.53
CA ILE A 636 10.17 2.59 6.60
C ILE A 636 11.42 3.13 7.32
N LYS A 637 12.03 4.21 6.81
CA LYS A 637 13.24 4.82 7.39
C LYS A 637 12.93 5.71 8.60
N GLY A 638 11.75 6.33 8.62
CA GLY A 638 11.20 7.13 9.72
C GLY A 638 10.30 6.35 10.67
N HIS A 639 10.24 5.02 10.54
CA HIS A 639 9.55 4.10 11.44
C HIS A 639 8.11 4.52 11.80
N GLY A 640 7.31 4.87 10.78
CA GLY A 640 5.90 5.18 10.92
C GLY A 640 5.56 6.61 11.36
N LEU A 641 6.56 7.49 11.55
CA LEU A 641 6.36 8.89 11.94
C LEU A 641 7.14 9.89 11.08
N GLY A 642 8.29 9.51 10.53
CA GLY A 642 9.18 10.47 9.86
C GLY A 642 9.82 11.47 10.84
N VAL A 643 10.27 12.61 10.31
CA VAL A 643 10.89 13.72 11.09
C VAL A 643 10.57 15.06 10.43
N GLY A 644 10.84 16.17 11.13
CA GLY A 644 10.78 17.52 10.55
C GLY A 644 9.43 18.24 10.68
N TRP A 645 8.55 17.76 11.57
CA TRP A 645 7.25 18.36 11.85
C TRP A 645 7.03 18.56 13.36
N LYS A 646 6.03 19.37 13.74
CA LYS A 646 5.66 19.63 15.15
C LYS A 646 4.36 18.89 15.48
N GLY A 647 4.29 18.28 16.65
CA GLY A 647 3.11 17.55 17.12
C GLY A 647 3.49 16.41 18.07
N PHE A 648 2.60 15.44 18.22
CA PHE A 648 2.80 14.26 19.07
C PHE A 648 3.50 13.14 18.30
N TYR A 649 4.67 12.72 18.81
CA TYR A 649 5.39 11.54 18.33
C TYR A 649 5.20 10.39 19.32
N PRO A 650 4.46 9.32 18.97
CA PRO A 650 4.38 8.11 19.80
C PRO A 650 5.68 7.30 19.73
N THR A 651 6.58 7.55 20.69
CA THR A 651 7.93 7.00 20.74
C THR A 651 7.95 5.47 20.85
N SER A 652 7.09 4.86 21.67
CA SER A 652 6.99 3.40 21.78
C SER A 652 6.53 2.71 20.49
N MET A 653 5.66 3.34 19.70
CA MET A 653 5.29 2.87 18.35
C MET A 653 6.47 2.96 17.39
N LEU A 654 7.20 4.09 17.39
CA LEU A 654 8.41 4.29 16.60
C LEU A 654 9.47 3.23 16.93
N GLU A 655 9.69 2.94 18.22
CA GLU A 655 10.61 1.89 18.64
C GLU A 655 10.16 0.49 18.20
N ALA A 656 8.87 0.18 18.33
CA ALA A 656 8.31 -1.11 17.93
C ALA A 656 8.49 -1.32 16.42
N LEU A 657 8.19 -0.31 15.60
CA LEU A 657 8.44 -0.32 14.16
C LEU A 657 9.92 -0.40 13.82
N ALA A 658 10.81 0.30 14.54
CA ALA A 658 12.25 0.23 14.33
C ALA A 658 12.83 -1.16 14.64
N ARG A 659 12.40 -1.79 15.75
CA ARG A 659 12.73 -3.19 16.08
C ARG A 659 12.16 -4.14 15.03
N GLY A 660 10.91 -3.90 14.63
CA GLY A 660 10.17 -4.67 13.63
C GLY A 660 10.86 -4.71 12.27
N PHE A 661 11.09 -3.57 11.63
CA PHE A 661 11.74 -3.50 10.32
C PHE A 661 13.18 -4.04 10.37
N LYS A 662 13.90 -3.84 11.48
CA LYS A 662 15.25 -4.38 11.64
C LYS A 662 15.31 -5.92 11.72
N SER A 663 14.26 -6.57 12.22
CA SER A 663 14.25 -8.01 12.50
C SER A 663 13.35 -8.84 11.59
N ARG A 664 12.26 -8.26 11.07
CA ARG A 664 11.18 -8.94 10.33
C ARG A 664 10.82 -8.27 9.00
N ALA A 665 11.67 -7.41 8.42
CA ALA A 665 11.47 -6.89 7.06
C ALA A 665 11.44 -7.99 5.97
N SER A 666 12.00 -9.18 6.23
CA SER A 666 11.86 -10.33 5.33
C SER A 666 10.46 -10.95 5.34
N ASP A 667 9.63 -10.65 6.35
CA ASP A 667 8.30 -11.24 6.54
C ASP A 667 7.18 -10.40 5.91
N THR A 668 7.50 -9.25 5.33
CA THR A 668 6.52 -8.37 4.68
C THR A 668 6.00 -8.93 3.35
N SER A 669 4.85 -8.43 2.91
CA SER A 669 4.24 -8.71 1.62
C SER A 669 5.13 -8.35 0.42
N HIS A 670 4.88 -8.99 -0.72
CA HIS A 670 5.60 -8.68 -1.96
C HIS A 670 5.34 -7.25 -2.47
N THR A 671 4.15 -6.69 -2.22
CA THR A 671 3.82 -5.30 -2.56
C THR A 671 4.65 -4.31 -1.75
N LEU A 672 4.80 -4.52 -0.44
CA LEU A 672 5.65 -3.69 0.41
C LEU A 672 7.14 -3.85 0.05
N LYS A 673 7.61 -5.08 -0.24
CA LYS A 673 8.99 -5.32 -0.71
C LYS A 673 9.29 -4.59 -2.03
N LEU A 674 8.35 -4.62 -2.98
CA LEU A 674 8.46 -3.90 -4.25
C LEU A 674 8.59 -2.38 -4.01
N LEU A 675 7.74 -1.80 -3.15
CA LEU A 675 7.82 -0.39 -2.76
C LEU A 675 9.17 -0.05 -2.12
N MET A 676 9.66 -0.87 -1.19
CA MET A 676 10.93 -0.64 -0.49
C MET A 676 12.12 -0.66 -1.45
N LEU A 677 12.21 -1.68 -2.31
CA LEU A 677 13.32 -1.83 -3.26
C LEU A 677 13.31 -0.73 -4.33
N PHE A 678 12.14 -0.47 -4.93
CA PHE A 678 12.03 0.54 -5.98
C PHE A 678 12.20 1.96 -5.43
N GLY A 679 11.64 2.27 -4.25
CA GLY A 679 11.85 3.55 -3.59
C GLY A 679 13.31 3.81 -3.26
N GLU A 680 14.06 2.79 -2.80
CA GLU A 680 15.48 2.97 -2.45
C GLU A 680 16.30 3.23 -3.72
N TYR A 681 16.08 2.44 -4.76
CA TYR A 681 16.67 2.67 -6.09
C TYR A 681 16.40 4.08 -6.61
N MET A 682 15.15 4.56 -6.51
CA MET A 682 14.77 5.89 -6.97
C MET A 682 15.48 7.00 -6.18
N ARG A 683 15.69 6.80 -4.87
CA ARG A 683 16.39 7.78 -4.02
C ARG A 683 17.90 7.78 -4.21
N GLU A 684 18.53 6.61 -4.31
CA GLU A 684 19.97 6.51 -4.57
C GLU A 684 20.33 7.01 -5.97
N THR A 685 19.51 6.73 -6.99
CA THR A 685 19.79 7.07 -8.38
C THR A 685 19.36 8.49 -8.77
N TYR A 686 18.22 8.97 -8.25
CA TYR A 686 17.60 10.24 -8.67
C TYR A 686 17.40 11.26 -7.53
N GLY A 687 17.92 10.98 -6.33
CA GLY A 687 18.06 11.97 -5.25
C GLY A 687 16.75 12.58 -4.72
N GLY A 688 15.60 11.93 -4.91
CA GLY A 688 14.29 12.49 -4.51
C GLY A 688 13.70 13.51 -5.48
N ARG A 689 14.29 13.68 -6.68
CA ARG A 689 13.80 14.62 -7.71
C ARG A 689 12.34 14.36 -8.10
N TYR A 690 11.94 13.09 -8.18
CA TYR A 690 10.61 12.73 -8.67
C TYR A 690 9.53 12.91 -7.61
N TYR A 691 9.78 12.53 -6.35
CA TYR A 691 8.96 12.95 -5.21
C TYR A 691 8.72 14.48 -5.20
N ALA A 692 9.79 15.28 -5.31
CA ALA A 692 9.67 16.74 -5.31
C ALA A 692 8.92 17.30 -6.54
N LYS A 693 9.09 16.67 -7.72
CA LYS A 693 8.30 17.02 -8.92
C LYS A 693 6.83 16.65 -8.75
N GLY A 694 6.54 15.49 -8.15
CA GLY A 694 5.18 15.04 -7.80
C GLY A 694 4.48 16.03 -6.87
N GLN A 695 5.12 16.47 -5.80
CA GLN A 695 4.59 17.47 -4.87
C GLN A 695 4.42 18.88 -5.49
N ASN A 696 5.18 19.22 -6.54
CA ASN A 696 4.96 20.47 -7.27
C ASN A 696 3.79 20.36 -8.25
N LEU A 697 3.62 19.20 -8.90
CA LEU A 697 2.53 18.95 -9.85
C LEU A 697 1.19 18.63 -9.17
N SER A 698 1.20 18.10 -7.94
CA SER A 698 -0.02 17.91 -7.14
C SER A 698 -0.78 19.22 -6.97
N ARG A 699 -0.07 20.34 -6.80
CA ARG A 699 -0.65 21.71 -6.74
C ARG A 699 -1.39 22.09 -8.03
N VAL A 700 -0.86 21.70 -9.19
CA VAL A 700 -1.49 21.93 -10.50
C VAL A 700 -2.74 21.08 -10.64
N LEU A 701 -2.67 19.80 -10.27
CA LEU A 701 -3.81 18.89 -10.27
C LEU A 701 -4.92 19.33 -9.29
N THR A 702 -4.54 19.79 -8.09
CA THR A 702 -5.47 20.38 -7.12
C THR A 702 -6.19 21.60 -7.70
N HIS A 703 -5.47 22.46 -8.43
CA HIS A 703 -6.09 23.61 -9.09
C HIS A 703 -7.03 23.17 -10.24
N ALA A 704 -6.69 22.12 -10.98
CA ALA A 704 -7.53 21.57 -12.05
C ALA A 704 -8.89 21.07 -11.52
N TYR A 705 -8.91 20.31 -10.42
CA TYR A 705 -10.18 19.91 -9.78
C TYR A 705 -10.93 21.10 -9.18
N ASN A 706 -10.24 22.03 -8.51
CA ASN A 706 -10.88 23.24 -7.97
C ASN A 706 -11.57 24.08 -9.06
N ASN A 707 -10.99 24.17 -10.26
CA ASN A 707 -11.61 24.88 -11.39
C ASN A 707 -12.85 24.16 -11.95
N ALA A 708 -12.91 22.82 -11.85
CA ALA A 708 -14.13 22.07 -12.13
C ALA A 708 -15.17 22.28 -11.01
N LEU A 709 -14.75 22.23 -9.74
CA LEU A 709 -15.58 22.43 -8.54
C LEU A 709 -16.01 23.90 -8.27
N GLN A 710 -15.66 24.83 -9.15
CA GLN A 710 -16.31 26.15 -9.26
C GLN A 710 -17.57 26.09 -10.13
N LYS A 711 -17.58 25.21 -11.14
CA LYS A 711 -18.67 25.03 -12.11
C LYS A 711 -19.67 23.95 -11.70
N TYR A 712 -19.22 22.99 -10.92
CA TYR A 712 -20.01 21.90 -10.34
C TYR A 712 -19.82 21.91 -8.84
N ASP A 713 -20.84 21.51 -8.10
CA ASP A 713 -20.80 21.49 -6.63
C ASP A 713 -20.21 20.17 -6.12
N VAL A 714 -20.34 19.10 -6.91
CA VAL A 714 -19.61 17.83 -6.76
C VAL A 714 -19.17 17.26 -8.11
N LEU A 715 -18.11 16.44 -8.10
CA LEU A 715 -17.71 15.56 -9.19
C LEU A 715 -18.14 14.12 -8.90
N VAL A 716 -18.51 13.36 -9.93
CA VAL A 716 -18.96 11.96 -9.82
C VAL A 716 -18.24 11.08 -10.84
N LEU A 717 -17.82 9.89 -10.39
CA LEU A 717 -17.10 8.87 -11.17
C LEU A 717 -17.16 7.50 -10.46
N PRO A 718 -16.78 6.38 -11.12
CA PRO A 718 -16.67 5.08 -10.47
C PRO A 718 -15.59 5.11 -9.38
N THR A 719 -15.85 4.48 -8.23
CA THR A 719 -14.85 4.38 -7.15
C THR A 719 -13.70 3.47 -7.55
N VAL A 720 -14.04 2.35 -8.19
CA VAL A 720 -13.12 1.35 -8.73
C VAL A 720 -13.67 0.96 -10.11
N PRO A 721 -12.85 0.89 -11.16
CA PRO A 721 -13.34 0.64 -12.53
C PRO A 721 -13.80 -0.81 -12.79
N PHE A 722 -13.69 -1.71 -11.81
CA PHE A 722 -14.10 -3.11 -11.93
C PHE A 722 -14.58 -3.68 -10.59
N LYS A 723 -15.35 -4.76 -10.67
CA LYS A 723 -15.90 -5.54 -9.55
C LYS A 723 -14.77 -6.22 -8.74
N ALA A 724 -15.10 -6.66 -7.52
CA ALA A 724 -14.14 -7.33 -6.64
C ALA A 724 -13.47 -8.54 -7.31
N THR A 725 -12.14 -8.54 -7.35
CA THR A 725 -11.35 -9.62 -7.96
C THR A 725 -11.24 -10.84 -7.06
N GLU A 726 -10.89 -11.98 -7.64
CA GLU A 726 -10.54 -13.18 -6.89
C GLU A 726 -9.27 -12.95 -6.05
N ILE A 727 -9.20 -13.61 -4.90
CA ILE A 727 -8.00 -13.64 -4.06
C ILE A 727 -7.00 -14.61 -4.72
N PRO A 728 -5.77 -14.17 -5.02
CA PRO A 728 -4.79 -15.03 -5.67
C PRO A 728 -4.36 -16.19 -4.76
N ASN A 729 -4.11 -17.35 -5.38
CA ASN A 729 -3.46 -18.47 -4.70
C ASN A 729 -2.06 -18.08 -4.22
N GLN A 730 -1.54 -18.76 -3.19
CA GLN A 730 -0.20 -18.45 -2.65
C GLN A 730 0.95 -18.75 -3.63
N ASP A 731 0.71 -19.57 -4.66
CA ASP A 731 1.69 -20.00 -5.65
C ASP A 731 1.82 -19.06 -6.88
N VAL A 732 1.10 -17.92 -6.92
CA VAL A 732 1.24 -16.96 -8.03
C VAL A 732 2.61 -16.30 -8.06
N SER A 733 3.05 -15.84 -9.22
CA SER A 733 4.31 -15.10 -9.33
C SER A 733 4.26 -13.77 -8.59
N ILE A 734 5.44 -13.26 -8.19
CA ILE A 734 5.58 -11.93 -7.57
C ILE A 734 5.00 -10.82 -8.48
N LYS A 735 5.09 -10.99 -9.81
CA LYS A 735 4.47 -10.07 -10.78
C LYS A 735 2.96 -10.05 -10.59
N GLU A 736 2.32 -11.20 -10.68
CA GLU A 736 0.86 -11.35 -10.55
C GLU A 736 0.34 -10.91 -9.19
N PHE A 737 1.06 -11.23 -8.10
CA PHE A 737 0.72 -10.79 -6.73
C PHE A 737 0.65 -9.25 -6.61
N CYS A 738 1.55 -8.53 -7.28
CA CYS A 738 1.64 -7.07 -7.21
C CYS A 738 0.79 -6.34 -8.28
N GLN A 739 0.43 -7.02 -9.37
CA GLN A 739 -0.16 -6.42 -10.58
C GLN A 739 -1.55 -5.75 -10.40
N PRO A 740 -2.45 -6.17 -9.48
CA PRO A 740 -3.72 -5.48 -9.26
C PRO A 740 -3.59 -4.03 -8.77
N GLY A 741 -2.47 -3.70 -8.12
CA GLY A 741 -2.33 -2.48 -7.30
C GLY A 741 -2.69 -1.17 -8.00
N SER A 742 -2.02 -0.83 -9.11
CA SER A 742 -2.19 0.46 -9.79
C SER A 742 -3.55 0.61 -10.49
N LYS A 743 -4.18 -0.51 -10.87
CA LYS A 743 -5.47 -0.53 -11.59
C LYS A 743 -6.64 -0.18 -10.68
N VAL A 744 -6.64 -0.69 -9.44
CA VAL A 744 -7.71 -0.45 -8.46
C VAL A 744 -7.73 1.01 -7.99
N VAL A 745 -6.56 1.64 -7.83
CA VAL A 745 -6.44 2.98 -7.22
C VAL A 745 -6.60 4.16 -8.19
N ALA A 746 -6.78 3.89 -9.49
CA ALA A 746 -6.70 4.90 -10.55
C ALA A 746 -7.57 6.14 -10.28
N ASN A 747 -8.86 5.94 -10.01
CA ASN A 747 -9.80 7.02 -9.72
C ASN A 747 -9.68 7.57 -8.30
N THR A 748 -9.24 6.76 -7.33
CA THR A 748 -9.31 7.12 -5.90
C THR A 748 -8.08 7.88 -5.39
N CYS A 749 -6.88 7.49 -5.80
CA CYS A 749 -5.64 8.09 -5.30
C CYS A 749 -5.36 9.56 -5.69
N PRO A 750 -5.86 10.13 -6.82
CA PRO A 750 -5.73 11.55 -7.11
C PRO A 750 -6.37 12.44 -6.01
N PHE A 751 -7.41 11.96 -5.34
CA PHE A 751 -8.10 12.69 -4.27
C PHE A 751 -7.42 12.56 -2.89
N ASN A 752 -6.48 11.62 -2.73
CA ASN A 752 -5.53 11.66 -1.61
C ASN A 752 -4.47 12.72 -1.86
N LEU A 753 -3.85 12.70 -3.05
CA LEU A 753 -2.79 13.62 -3.44
C LEU A 753 -3.22 15.09 -3.39
N THR A 754 -4.49 15.36 -3.71
CA THR A 754 -5.06 16.70 -3.74
C THR A 754 -5.85 17.06 -2.48
N GLY A 755 -6.20 16.08 -1.63
CA GLY A 755 -6.86 16.27 -0.33
C GLY A 755 -8.37 16.52 -0.34
N HIS A 756 -9.01 16.61 -1.51
CA HIS A 756 -10.48 16.82 -1.63
C HIS A 756 -11.28 15.74 -0.89
N PRO A 757 -12.41 16.05 -0.23
CA PRO A 757 -13.28 15.05 0.38
C PRO A 757 -13.92 14.17 -0.70
N ALA A 758 -13.94 12.86 -0.45
CA ALA A 758 -14.47 11.87 -1.38
C ALA A 758 -15.19 10.74 -0.62
N ILE A 759 -16.44 10.48 -0.96
CA ILE A 759 -17.23 9.37 -0.41
C ILE A 759 -17.46 8.31 -1.47
N SER A 760 -17.40 7.04 -1.10
CA SER A 760 -17.93 5.94 -1.91
C SER A 760 -19.26 5.48 -1.32
N ILE A 761 -20.25 5.30 -2.19
CA ILE A 761 -21.57 4.77 -1.87
C ILE A 761 -21.94 3.67 -2.86
N ASN A 762 -22.59 2.60 -2.36
CA ASN A 762 -23.08 1.51 -3.20
C ASN A 762 -24.12 2.03 -4.21
N ALA A 763 -23.79 1.94 -5.49
CA ALA A 763 -24.58 2.35 -6.65
C ALA A 763 -25.49 1.23 -7.19
N GLY A 764 -25.28 -0.02 -6.74
CA GLY A 764 -25.99 -1.19 -7.23
C GLY A 764 -25.10 -2.42 -7.27
N PHE A 765 -25.62 -3.51 -7.81
CA PHE A 765 -24.91 -4.77 -7.94
C PHE A 765 -24.81 -5.17 -9.40
N SER A 766 -23.65 -5.68 -9.81
CA SER A 766 -23.52 -6.46 -11.04
C SER A 766 -22.89 -7.82 -10.73
N GLN A 767 -23.45 -8.88 -11.31
CA GLN A 767 -23.02 -10.27 -11.10
C GLN A 767 -22.95 -10.69 -9.61
N GLY A 768 -23.80 -10.10 -8.77
CA GLY A 768 -23.82 -10.33 -7.32
C GLY A 768 -22.70 -9.64 -6.52
N LEU A 769 -21.91 -8.77 -7.17
CA LEU A 769 -20.88 -7.94 -6.53
C LEU A 769 -21.33 -6.47 -6.49
N PRO A 770 -21.12 -5.76 -5.36
CA PRO A 770 -21.44 -4.34 -5.28
C PRO A 770 -20.54 -3.47 -6.16
N VAL A 771 -21.09 -2.37 -6.64
CA VAL A 771 -20.39 -1.33 -7.42
C VAL A 771 -20.50 -0.01 -6.67
N GLY A 772 -19.38 0.72 -6.52
CA GLY A 772 -19.35 1.97 -5.78
C GLY A 772 -19.30 3.22 -6.67
N MET A 773 -20.29 4.10 -6.57
CA MET A 773 -20.19 5.47 -7.08
C MET A 773 -19.37 6.32 -6.11
N MET A 774 -18.40 7.09 -6.63
CA MET A 774 -17.63 8.05 -5.84
C MET A 774 -18.13 9.46 -6.09
N ILE A 775 -18.40 10.21 -5.02
CA ILE A 775 -18.79 11.62 -5.05
C ILE A 775 -17.68 12.43 -4.38
N VAL A 776 -17.17 13.46 -5.05
CA VAL A 776 -16.03 14.28 -4.64
C VAL A 776 -16.44 15.75 -4.56
N GLY A 777 -16.06 16.45 -3.49
CA GLY A 777 -16.41 17.86 -3.27
C GLY A 777 -15.22 18.79 -3.13
N ARG A 778 -15.50 20.05 -2.80
CA ARG A 778 -14.51 21.08 -2.45
C ARG A 778 -13.88 20.78 -1.09
N HIS A 779 -12.63 21.22 -0.85
CA HIS A 779 -12.02 21.15 0.48
C HIS A 779 -12.91 21.81 1.54
N PHE A 780 -13.11 21.09 2.65
CA PHE A 780 -13.93 21.43 3.81
C PHE A 780 -15.43 21.58 3.52
N ASP A 781 -15.88 21.14 2.34
CA ASP A 781 -17.28 21.01 1.93
C ASP A 781 -17.74 19.54 1.94
N ASP A 782 -17.23 18.76 2.90
CA ASP A 782 -17.66 17.39 3.19
C ASP A 782 -19.19 17.30 3.38
N ALA A 783 -19.83 18.39 3.84
CA ALA A 783 -21.28 18.49 3.98
C ALA A 783 -22.03 18.38 2.65
N THR A 784 -21.54 19.00 1.56
CA THR A 784 -22.20 18.88 0.25
C THR A 784 -22.00 17.48 -0.35
N VAL A 785 -20.83 16.87 -0.13
CA VAL A 785 -20.57 15.47 -0.50
C VAL A 785 -21.56 14.52 0.21
N LEU A 786 -21.77 14.71 1.52
CA LEU A 786 -22.72 13.93 2.30
C LEU A 786 -24.18 14.17 1.90
N LYS A 787 -24.58 15.41 1.57
CA LYS A 787 -25.93 15.72 1.05
C LYS A 787 -26.25 14.93 -0.21
N VAL A 788 -25.36 14.96 -1.21
CA VAL A 788 -25.58 14.27 -2.50
C VAL A 788 -25.57 12.75 -2.31
N ALA A 789 -24.66 12.22 -1.49
CA ALA A 789 -24.64 10.80 -1.16
C ALA A 789 -25.94 10.36 -0.46
N HIS A 790 -26.47 11.14 0.48
CA HIS A 790 -27.70 10.82 1.20
C HIS A 790 -28.96 10.97 0.33
N ALA A 791 -28.99 11.94 -0.58
CA ALA A 791 -30.05 12.05 -1.58
C ALA A 791 -30.05 10.82 -2.50
N TYR A 792 -28.87 10.40 -2.98
CA TYR A 792 -28.74 9.16 -3.73
C TYR A 792 -29.16 7.91 -2.92
N GLU A 793 -28.75 7.81 -1.66
CA GLU A 793 -29.16 6.73 -0.76
C GLU A 793 -30.69 6.60 -0.67
N LYS A 794 -31.39 7.73 -0.49
CA LYS A 794 -32.85 7.76 -0.49
C LYS A 794 -33.48 7.34 -1.82
N ILE A 795 -32.91 7.75 -2.96
CA ILE A 795 -33.39 7.33 -4.28
C ILE A 795 -33.18 5.82 -4.47
N ARG A 796 -31.98 5.31 -4.17
CA ARG A 796 -31.65 3.88 -4.23
C ARG A 796 -32.59 3.04 -3.38
N ASP A 797 -32.72 3.40 -2.09
CA ASP A 797 -33.48 2.61 -1.11
C ASP A 797 -35.00 2.72 -1.33
N SER A 798 -35.48 3.72 -2.08
CA SER A 798 -36.90 3.78 -2.52
C SER A 798 -37.28 2.76 -3.59
N ARG A 799 -36.29 2.05 -4.17
CA ARG A 799 -36.49 1.01 -5.20
C ARG A 799 -36.50 -0.42 -4.64
N THR A 800 -36.15 -0.59 -3.37
CA THR A 800 -36.00 -1.89 -2.67
C THR A 800 -37.08 -2.12 -1.62
#